data_AF-A0A9P5C2I8-F1
#
_entry.id   AF-A0A9P5C2I8-F1
#
_cell.length_a   1.000
_cell.length_b   1.000
_cell.length_c   1.000
_cell.angle_alpha   90.00
_cell.angle_beta   90.00
_cell.angle_gamma   90.00
#
_symmetry.space_group_name_H-M   'P 1'
#
loop_
_entity.id
_entity.type
_entity.pdbx_description
1 polymer ?
#
loop_
_entity_poly.entity_id
_entity_poly.type
_entity_poly.pdbx_seq_one_letter_code
_entity_poly.pdbx_strand_id
1 'polypeptide(L)'
;MRSILIINPNCTVSMTDGLKPLVDALQFKDTTHDYFTAPDGVKSINNEDDARESVKHCLPTLRPLLDRYDAFLVACYSQHPLVPLLKEEPAIKAGRKPVTGIFEASVGASLQSIHPQEKFGIVSTGKVWEDILTDATVQFLGTDSDAGKRFAGVETTGLNATDLHDAPAEEVRQKMKDAVKRLLRKGNVGAICLGCAGMAGMDQMVREACIEELGQEEGQRIASHLDVDAPSVSKFAYEPAVDLTSSGDTPLKSLSSVSWRLRKVVVPVLFKYIRVPLDQNPQWVPLDARLIESMQGQLSTLSNHEFMIYTKMRSKFKSSSAFAFDQAFDDILINLCRIQEGDEFLKSSPTVLWLPHLSSSFADFCRLVSKYQLKQHVRSAVVHTNIEYGLRHVSTADPLLARAVNEIWTQIFDHIEPSRVLVAAPPATLAGLLDTQMLSSDTWAFDMKTHYIELMYVPPPPVDHMSTNCRPWNTTLIHRRPWTHISYNEGSSITAYSTYEYHLKQSPKMLYLILMRLAKEVESCCNITSFSFTGIFPFATNVTSIIRALHRIPTLRNITFQLAPGPENNLLSQPERMGRAQSGDFWLEWTESYKVIASYLGVFDFEDGAKFSSRDCTSETLTRDVEEIVQLLKHRGAGWRNEEGEIGVWVRDHALDDDYVAPGIDQLTALTGDTTITV
;
A
#
# COMPACT_ATOMS: atom_id res chain seq x y z
N MET A 1 -15.71 -4.77 -25.21
CA MET A 1 -15.78 -3.96 -23.98
C MET A 1 -17.16 -4.22 -23.38
N ARG A 2 -17.30 -4.39 -22.05
CA ARG A 2 -18.62 -4.61 -21.44
C ARG A 2 -19.34 -3.27 -21.30
N SER A 3 -20.66 -3.26 -21.35
CA SER A 3 -21.46 -2.03 -21.35
C SER A 3 -22.53 -2.08 -20.26
N ILE A 4 -22.63 -1.01 -19.47
CA ILE A 4 -23.62 -0.87 -18.40
C ILE A 4 -24.48 0.36 -18.69
N LEU A 5 -25.80 0.20 -18.66
CA LEU A 5 -26.73 1.32 -18.69
C LEU A 5 -27.13 1.71 -17.26
N ILE A 6 -26.81 2.95 -16.90
CA ILE A 6 -27.18 3.55 -15.61
C ILE A 6 -28.45 4.35 -15.81
N ILE A 7 -29.52 3.91 -15.16
CA ILE A 7 -30.89 4.37 -15.37
C ILE A 7 -31.27 5.27 -14.20
N ASN A 8 -31.34 6.57 -14.43
CA ASN A 8 -32.08 7.48 -13.58
C ASN A 8 -33.58 7.39 -13.94
N PRO A 9 -34.44 6.87 -13.05
CA PRO A 9 -35.85 6.72 -13.35
C PRO A 9 -36.66 8.03 -13.26
N ASN A 10 -36.08 9.15 -12.80
CA ASN A 10 -36.75 10.45 -12.84
C ASN A 10 -36.38 11.25 -14.10
N CYS A 11 -37.14 12.32 -14.39
CA CYS A 11 -36.95 13.15 -15.58
C CYS A 11 -35.94 14.31 -15.38
N THR A 12 -35.24 14.35 -14.24
CA THR A 12 -34.29 15.43 -13.91
C THR A 12 -32.89 15.09 -14.44
N VAL A 13 -32.50 15.76 -15.54
CA VAL A 13 -31.21 15.54 -16.21
C VAL A 13 -30.01 15.85 -15.32
N SER A 14 -30.08 16.89 -14.48
CA SER A 14 -28.98 17.26 -13.58
C SER A 14 -28.65 16.17 -12.56
N MET A 15 -29.62 15.35 -12.15
CA MET A 15 -29.37 14.21 -11.27
C MET A 15 -28.59 13.11 -12.00
N THR A 16 -28.90 12.86 -13.28
CA THR A 16 -28.13 11.94 -14.13
C THR A 16 -26.70 12.44 -14.34
N ASP A 17 -26.53 13.75 -14.57
CA ASP A 17 -25.21 14.35 -14.72
C ASP A 17 -24.39 14.27 -13.44
N GLY A 18 -25.03 14.35 -12.26
CA GLY A 18 -24.38 14.14 -10.96
C GLY A 18 -23.85 12.71 -10.75
N LEU A 19 -24.40 11.71 -11.43
CA LEU A 19 -23.92 10.32 -11.36
C LEU A 19 -22.61 10.10 -12.14
N LYS A 20 -22.39 10.84 -13.22
CA LYS A 20 -21.22 10.68 -14.10
C LYS A 20 -19.89 10.76 -13.36
N PRO A 21 -19.57 11.84 -12.62
CA PRO A 21 -18.29 11.94 -11.91
C PRO A 21 -18.09 10.83 -10.86
N LEU A 22 -19.18 10.36 -10.24
CA LEU A 22 -19.13 9.28 -9.25
C LEU A 22 -18.74 7.95 -9.90
N VAL A 23 -19.27 7.66 -11.09
CA VAL A 23 -18.96 6.45 -11.85
C VAL A 23 -17.56 6.55 -12.47
N ASP A 24 -17.19 7.71 -12.99
CA ASP A 24 -15.86 7.97 -13.57
C ASP A 24 -14.75 7.82 -12.51
N ALA A 25 -15.01 8.25 -11.27
CA ALA A 25 -14.10 8.08 -10.14
C ALA A 25 -13.79 6.61 -9.80
N LEU A 26 -14.64 5.66 -10.21
CA LEU A 26 -14.38 4.22 -10.03
C LEU A 26 -13.30 3.69 -10.99
N GLN A 27 -12.94 4.45 -12.02
CA GLN A 27 -11.83 4.17 -12.95
C GLN A 27 -11.90 2.78 -13.63
N PHE A 28 -13.09 2.29 -13.95
CA PHE A 28 -13.24 1.05 -14.71
C PHE A 28 -12.80 1.24 -16.16
N LYS A 29 -11.72 0.58 -16.58
CA LYS A 29 -11.12 0.74 -17.92
C LYS A 29 -11.69 -0.20 -18.99
N ASP A 30 -12.30 -1.32 -18.57
CA ASP A 30 -12.82 -2.35 -19.48
C ASP A 30 -14.35 -2.34 -19.62
N THR A 31 -15.00 -1.34 -19.02
CA THR A 31 -16.46 -1.18 -18.98
C THR A 31 -16.86 0.21 -19.46
N THR A 32 -17.72 0.29 -20.46
CA THR A 32 -18.37 1.53 -20.87
C THR A 32 -19.65 1.75 -20.05
N HIS A 33 -19.90 3.00 -19.68
CA HIS A 33 -21.11 3.39 -18.97
C HIS A 33 -21.87 4.38 -19.83
N ASP A 34 -23.13 4.05 -20.11
CA ASP A 34 -24.07 5.00 -20.69
C ASP A 34 -25.15 5.33 -19.67
N TYR A 35 -25.81 6.46 -19.87
CA TYR A 35 -26.75 7.03 -18.91
C TYR A 35 -28.11 7.23 -19.56
N PHE A 36 -29.15 6.88 -18.82
CA PHE A 36 -30.54 7.07 -19.20
C PHE A 36 -31.22 7.97 -18.17
N THR A 37 -31.97 8.96 -18.65
CA THR A 37 -32.90 9.78 -17.87
C THR A 37 -34.30 9.50 -18.37
N ALA A 38 -35.29 9.37 -17.48
CA ALA A 38 -36.66 9.21 -17.92
C ALA A 38 -37.07 10.39 -18.82
N PRO A 39 -37.71 10.15 -19.97
CA PRO A 39 -38.05 11.21 -20.92
C PRO A 39 -39.11 12.17 -20.39
N ASP A 40 -39.98 11.70 -19.49
CA ASP A 40 -41.07 12.46 -18.88
C ASP A 40 -41.43 11.84 -17.51
N GLY A 41 -42.39 12.41 -16.80
CA GLY A 41 -42.92 11.91 -15.54
C GLY A 41 -42.44 12.71 -14.33
N VAL A 42 -42.10 12.00 -13.25
CA VAL A 42 -41.76 12.62 -11.96
C VAL A 42 -40.35 13.24 -11.98
N LYS A 43 -40.23 14.47 -11.45
CA LYS A 43 -38.95 15.18 -11.33
C LYS A 43 -38.05 14.59 -10.24
N SER A 44 -38.64 14.14 -9.15
CA SER A 44 -37.97 13.43 -8.06
C SER A 44 -38.92 12.35 -7.58
N ILE A 45 -38.37 11.22 -7.16
CA ILE A 45 -39.14 10.11 -6.57
C ILE A 45 -39.07 10.30 -5.06
N ASN A 46 -40.22 10.54 -4.42
CA ASN A 46 -40.29 10.80 -2.98
C ASN A 46 -41.18 9.80 -2.23
N ASN A 47 -41.81 8.87 -2.95
CA ASN A 47 -42.68 7.82 -2.42
C ASN A 47 -42.84 6.69 -3.46
N GLU A 48 -43.62 5.65 -3.11
CA GLU A 48 -43.85 4.52 -4.00
C GLU A 48 -44.74 4.82 -5.22
N ASP A 49 -45.67 5.78 -5.12
CA ASP A 49 -46.51 6.19 -6.25
C ASP A 49 -45.67 6.86 -7.34
N ASP A 50 -44.74 7.72 -6.95
CA ASP A 50 -43.76 8.31 -7.85
C ASP A 50 -42.91 7.23 -8.53
N ALA A 51 -42.48 6.20 -7.79
CA ALA A 51 -41.71 5.07 -8.31
C ALA A 51 -42.52 4.18 -9.26
N ARG A 52 -43.84 4.05 -9.04
CA ARG A 52 -44.75 3.35 -9.98
C ARG A 52 -45.01 4.19 -11.23
N GLU A 53 -45.15 5.50 -11.08
CA GLU A 53 -45.37 6.42 -12.18
C GLU A 53 -44.14 6.49 -13.09
N SER A 54 -42.94 6.57 -12.52
CA SER A 54 -41.67 6.63 -13.27
C SER A 54 -41.49 5.43 -14.23
N VAL A 55 -41.95 4.24 -13.85
CA VAL A 55 -41.90 3.03 -14.68
C VAL A 55 -42.65 3.21 -16.00
N LYS A 56 -43.80 3.89 -15.99
CA LYS A 56 -44.63 4.10 -17.19
C LYS A 56 -43.89 4.91 -18.24
N HIS A 57 -43.03 5.84 -17.81
CA HIS A 57 -42.23 6.70 -18.67
C HIS A 57 -40.88 6.06 -19.06
N CYS A 58 -40.32 5.22 -18.19
CA CYS A 58 -39.05 4.55 -18.42
C CYS A 58 -39.16 3.35 -19.37
N LEU A 59 -40.06 2.40 -19.09
CA LEU A 59 -40.04 1.07 -19.70
C LEU A 59 -40.22 1.07 -21.23
N PRO A 60 -41.13 1.87 -21.83
CA PRO A 60 -41.29 1.92 -23.28
C PRO A 60 -40.01 2.35 -24.02
N THR A 61 -39.26 3.28 -23.43
CA THR A 61 -38.04 3.85 -24.01
C THR A 61 -36.82 2.97 -23.72
N LEU A 62 -36.82 2.23 -22.61
CA LEU A 62 -35.77 1.28 -22.26
C LEU A 62 -35.80 0.00 -23.11
N ARG A 63 -36.99 -0.50 -23.48
CA ARG A 63 -37.16 -1.75 -24.25
C ARG A 63 -36.28 -1.84 -25.50
N PRO A 64 -36.23 -0.83 -26.39
CA PRO A 64 -35.35 -0.84 -27.56
C PRO A 64 -33.85 -0.81 -27.25
N LEU A 65 -33.48 -0.44 -26.02
CA LEU A 65 -32.09 -0.34 -25.58
C LEU A 65 -31.59 -1.63 -24.91
N LEU A 66 -32.48 -2.53 -24.48
CA LEU A 66 -32.11 -3.69 -23.67
C LEU A 66 -31.13 -4.63 -24.36
N ASP A 67 -31.17 -4.74 -25.69
CA ASP A 67 -30.24 -5.58 -26.45
C ASP A 67 -28.83 -4.98 -26.54
N ARG A 68 -28.68 -3.66 -26.39
CA ARG A 68 -27.41 -2.94 -26.59
C ARG A 68 -26.43 -3.04 -25.42
N TYR A 69 -26.95 -3.30 -24.21
CA TYR A 69 -26.17 -3.27 -22.98
C TYR A 69 -26.02 -4.65 -22.35
N ASP A 70 -24.94 -4.86 -21.60
CA ASP A 70 -24.65 -6.13 -20.91
C ASP A 70 -25.24 -6.19 -19.49
N ALA A 71 -25.46 -5.03 -18.85
CA ALA A 71 -26.06 -4.92 -17.51
C ALA A 71 -26.78 -3.58 -17.30
N PHE A 72 -27.64 -3.53 -16.28
CA PHE A 72 -28.49 -2.37 -15.98
C PHE A 72 -28.45 -2.04 -14.48
N LEU A 73 -28.25 -0.76 -14.16
CA LEU A 73 -28.25 -0.23 -12.80
C LEU A 73 -29.35 0.81 -12.65
N VAL A 74 -30.34 0.59 -11.78
CA VAL A 74 -31.38 1.59 -11.48
C VAL A 74 -30.90 2.50 -10.35
N ALA A 75 -30.64 3.76 -10.68
CA ALA A 75 -30.08 4.78 -9.79
C ALA A 75 -31.16 5.51 -8.98
N CYS A 76 -32.00 4.74 -8.28
CA CYS A 76 -32.94 5.26 -7.28
C CYS A 76 -32.83 4.43 -6.01
N TYR A 77 -32.69 5.11 -4.87
CA TYR A 77 -32.55 4.44 -3.58
C TYR A 77 -33.93 4.12 -3.01
N SER A 78 -34.56 3.09 -3.57
CA SER A 78 -35.82 2.51 -3.13
C SER A 78 -35.92 1.09 -3.65
N GLN A 79 -36.91 0.32 -3.19
CA GLN A 79 -37.28 -0.94 -3.83
C GLN A 79 -38.03 -0.65 -5.15
N HIS A 80 -37.30 -0.14 -6.12
CA HIS A 80 -37.89 0.46 -7.32
C HIS A 80 -38.51 -0.62 -8.22
N PRO A 81 -39.80 -0.52 -8.62
CA PRO A 81 -40.49 -1.57 -9.37
C PRO A 81 -39.87 -1.86 -10.74
N LEU A 82 -39.10 -0.91 -11.29
CA LEU A 82 -38.36 -1.09 -12.54
C LEU A 82 -37.35 -2.25 -12.48
N VAL A 83 -36.74 -2.53 -11.32
CA VAL A 83 -35.74 -3.61 -11.18
C VAL A 83 -36.34 -4.99 -11.47
N PRO A 84 -37.40 -5.45 -10.79
CA PRO A 84 -38.03 -6.73 -11.11
C PRO A 84 -38.65 -6.74 -12.52
N LEU A 85 -39.23 -5.64 -12.98
CA LEU A 85 -39.82 -5.57 -14.33
C LEU A 85 -38.76 -5.75 -15.44
N LEU A 86 -37.61 -5.09 -15.31
CA LEU A 86 -36.50 -5.28 -16.25
C LEU A 86 -35.98 -6.74 -16.22
N LYS A 87 -35.87 -7.36 -15.04
CA LYS A 87 -35.48 -8.78 -14.92
C LYS A 87 -36.44 -9.71 -15.65
N GLU A 88 -37.70 -9.32 -15.80
CA GLU A 88 -38.72 -10.09 -16.49
C GLU A 88 -38.71 -9.91 -18.02
N GLU A 89 -38.05 -8.87 -18.54
CA GLU A 89 -38.01 -8.58 -19.98
C GLU A 89 -37.28 -9.71 -20.76
N PRO A 90 -37.82 -10.17 -21.91
CA PRO A 90 -37.29 -11.32 -22.64
C PRO A 90 -35.80 -11.19 -23.01
N ALA A 91 -35.37 -10.00 -23.44
CA ALA A 91 -33.98 -9.72 -23.81
C ALA A 91 -33.00 -9.90 -22.62
N ILE A 92 -33.45 -9.53 -21.41
CA ILE A 92 -32.66 -9.67 -20.19
C ILE A 92 -32.61 -11.13 -19.74
N LYS A 93 -33.75 -11.83 -19.76
CA LYS A 93 -33.81 -13.27 -19.43
C LYS A 93 -32.98 -14.13 -20.37
N ALA A 94 -33.13 -13.93 -21.68
CA ALA A 94 -32.41 -14.69 -22.70
C ALA A 94 -30.90 -14.49 -22.57
N GLY A 95 -30.46 -13.25 -22.37
CA GLY A 95 -29.04 -12.91 -22.18
C GLY A 95 -28.51 -13.14 -20.76
N ARG A 96 -29.36 -13.49 -19.79
CA ARG A 96 -29.03 -13.53 -18.34
C ARG A 96 -28.33 -12.25 -17.87
N LYS A 97 -28.81 -11.09 -18.37
CA LYS A 97 -28.19 -9.78 -18.12
C LYS A 97 -28.41 -9.34 -16.67
N PRO A 98 -27.39 -8.90 -15.92
CA PRO A 98 -27.56 -8.44 -14.55
C PRO A 98 -28.41 -7.16 -14.48
N VAL A 99 -29.34 -7.12 -13.53
CA VAL A 99 -30.14 -5.92 -13.20
C VAL A 99 -30.18 -5.78 -11.68
N THR A 100 -29.86 -4.60 -11.18
CA THR A 100 -29.98 -4.25 -9.75
C THR A 100 -30.29 -2.76 -9.60
N GLY A 101 -30.91 -2.36 -8.50
CA GLY A 101 -30.93 -0.97 -8.07
C GLY A 101 -29.79 -0.66 -7.10
N ILE A 102 -29.55 0.62 -6.86
CA ILE A 102 -28.54 1.08 -5.89
C ILE A 102 -28.94 0.74 -4.44
N PHE A 103 -30.24 0.59 -4.15
CA PHE A 103 -30.75 0.13 -2.86
C PHE A 103 -30.39 -1.34 -2.58
N GLU A 104 -30.68 -2.26 -3.50
CA GLU A 104 -30.35 -3.67 -3.30
C GLU A 104 -28.83 -3.89 -3.32
N ALA A 105 -28.11 -3.10 -4.10
CA ALA A 105 -26.67 -3.13 -4.16
C ALA A 105 -26.04 -2.65 -2.84
N SER A 106 -26.51 -1.54 -2.26
CA SER A 106 -25.98 -1.02 -0.98
C SER A 106 -26.29 -1.95 0.18
N VAL A 107 -27.55 -2.39 0.34
CA VAL A 107 -27.95 -3.32 1.41
C VAL A 107 -27.20 -4.65 1.27
N GLY A 108 -27.11 -5.15 0.04
CA GLY A 108 -26.34 -6.35 -0.28
C GLY A 108 -24.87 -6.19 0.09
N ALA A 109 -24.24 -5.06 -0.22
CA ALA A 109 -22.86 -4.78 0.14
C ALA A 109 -22.67 -4.63 1.66
N SER A 110 -23.54 -3.89 2.36
CA SER A 110 -23.42 -3.68 3.81
C SER A 110 -23.54 -4.98 4.60
N LEU A 111 -24.45 -5.87 4.23
CA LEU A 111 -24.54 -7.19 4.86
C LEU A 111 -23.28 -8.04 4.68
N GLN A 112 -22.52 -7.77 3.62
CA GLN A 112 -21.25 -8.44 3.32
C GLN A 112 -20.07 -7.80 4.06
N SER A 113 -20.17 -6.53 4.42
CA SER A 113 -19.10 -5.76 5.08
C SER A 113 -19.05 -5.97 6.59
N ILE A 114 -20.20 -6.15 7.24
CA ILE A 114 -20.32 -6.11 8.71
C ILE A 114 -20.07 -7.47 9.36
N HIS A 115 -19.51 -7.47 10.58
CA HIS A 115 -19.33 -8.66 11.42
C HIS A 115 -20.69 -9.37 11.67
N PRO A 116 -20.73 -10.70 11.94
CA PRO A 116 -21.98 -11.42 12.19
C PRO A 116 -22.84 -10.88 13.32
N GLN A 117 -22.25 -10.16 14.28
CA GLN A 117 -22.93 -9.55 15.43
C GLN A 117 -23.28 -8.07 15.20
N GLU A 118 -22.83 -7.50 14.09
CA GLU A 118 -23.10 -6.12 13.70
C GLU A 118 -24.32 -6.01 12.81
N LYS A 119 -24.85 -4.79 12.76
CA LYS A 119 -26.00 -4.39 11.96
C LYS A 119 -25.57 -3.36 10.91
N PHE A 120 -26.29 -3.29 9.80
CA PHE A 120 -26.23 -2.12 8.93
C PHE A 120 -27.42 -1.21 9.22
N GLY A 121 -27.28 0.08 8.91
CA GLY A 121 -28.40 1.01 8.91
C GLY A 121 -28.42 1.88 7.66
N ILE A 122 -29.50 2.60 7.46
CA ILE A 122 -29.68 3.49 6.30
C ILE A 122 -29.88 4.91 6.82
N VAL A 123 -29.16 5.88 6.24
CA VAL A 123 -29.42 7.31 6.46
C VAL A 123 -30.00 7.88 5.18
N SER A 124 -31.21 8.45 5.23
CA SER A 124 -31.90 9.01 4.07
C SER A 124 -32.31 10.48 4.29
N THR A 125 -33.12 11.01 3.39
CA THR A 125 -33.47 12.43 3.27
C THR A 125 -34.68 12.79 4.14
N GLY A 126 -35.89 12.77 3.58
CA GLY A 126 -37.12 13.18 4.24
C GLY A 126 -37.71 12.09 5.15
N LYS A 127 -38.45 12.48 6.19
CA LYS A 127 -38.98 11.59 7.24
C LYS A 127 -39.85 10.44 6.72
N VAL A 128 -40.54 10.65 5.60
CA VAL A 128 -41.38 9.62 4.94
C VAL A 128 -40.56 8.38 4.55
N TRP A 129 -39.25 8.52 4.31
CA TRP A 129 -38.38 7.41 3.95
C TRP A 129 -38.04 6.47 5.10
N GLU A 130 -38.28 6.84 6.36
CA GLU A 130 -38.01 5.94 7.50
C GLU A 130 -38.85 4.67 7.40
N ASP A 131 -40.17 4.83 7.23
CA ASP A 131 -41.09 3.71 7.13
C ASP A 131 -40.92 2.99 5.78
N ILE A 132 -40.86 3.74 4.67
CA ILE A 132 -40.75 3.15 3.32
C ILE A 132 -39.48 2.29 3.18
N LEU A 133 -38.31 2.80 3.60
CA LEU A 133 -37.06 2.04 3.47
C LEU A 133 -36.96 0.93 4.53
N THR A 134 -37.62 1.05 5.67
CA THR A 134 -37.73 -0.03 6.65
C THR A 134 -38.51 -1.20 6.03
N ASP A 135 -39.71 -0.94 5.51
CA ASP A 135 -40.57 -1.96 4.90
C ASP A 135 -39.89 -2.58 3.67
N ALA A 136 -39.30 -1.75 2.80
CA ALA A 136 -38.54 -2.21 1.64
C ALA A 136 -37.36 -3.12 2.04
N THR A 137 -36.66 -2.79 3.13
CA THR A 137 -35.54 -3.60 3.64
C THR A 137 -36.05 -4.92 4.20
N VAL A 138 -37.11 -4.89 5.02
CA VAL A 138 -37.76 -6.09 5.58
C VAL A 138 -38.18 -7.04 4.44
N GLN A 139 -38.82 -6.51 3.41
CA GLN A 139 -39.25 -7.30 2.25
C GLN A 139 -38.06 -7.84 1.44
N PHE A 140 -37.04 -7.02 1.21
CA PHE A 140 -35.83 -7.44 0.48
C PHE A 140 -35.06 -8.54 1.22
N LEU A 141 -35.00 -8.47 2.56
CA LEU A 141 -34.36 -9.48 3.39
C LEU A 141 -35.22 -10.74 3.58
N GLY A 142 -36.51 -10.69 3.24
CA GLY A 142 -37.44 -11.80 3.40
C GLY A 142 -37.74 -12.14 4.86
N THR A 143 -37.78 -11.13 5.74
CA THR A 143 -38.08 -11.30 7.16
C THR A 143 -39.54 -10.90 7.40
N ASP A 144 -40.44 -11.85 7.66
CA ASP A 144 -41.91 -11.67 7.58
C ASP A 144 -42.53 -10.55 8.47
N SER A 145 -41.81 -9.97 9.43
CA SER A 145 -42.28 -8.82 10.22
C SER A 145 -41.23 -8.16 11.14
N ASP A 146 -40.10 -8.82 11.38
CA ASP A 146 -39.00 -8.28 12.18
C ASP A 146 -37.87 -7.92 11.23
N ALA A 147 -37.47 -6.65 11.15
CA ALA A 147 -36.34 -6.25 10.35
C ALA A 147 -35.11 -6.93 10.95
N GLY A 148 -34.69 -8.06 10.36
CA GLY A 148 -33.96 -9.11 11.06
C GLY A 148 -32.75 -8.62 11.85
N LYS A 149 -32.18 -9.48 12.72
CA LYS A 149 -31.09 -9.15 13.68
C LYS A 149 -29.90 -8.33 13.16
N ARG A 150 -29.75 -8.18 11.83
CA ARG A 150 -28.70 -7.48 11.10
C ARG A 150 -29.08 -6.08 10.59
N PHE A 151 -30.29 -5.56 10.84
CA PHE A 151 -30.71 -4.21 10.46
C PHE A 151 -30.93 -3.32 11.70
N ALA A 152 -30.30 -2.13 11.72
CA ALA A 152 -30.40 -1.17 12.82
C ALA A 152 -31.56 -0.17 12.64
N GLY A 153 -32.14 -0.10 11.45
CA GLY A 153 -33.19 0.84 11.10
C GLY A 153 -32.75 1.92 10.11
N VAL A 154 -33.69 2.82 9.85
CA VAL A 154 -33.50 4.01 9.01
C VAL A 154 -33.50 5.24 9.91
N GLU A 155 -32.65 6.22 9.57
CA GLU A 155 -32.67 7.57 10.12
C GLU A 155 -32.68 8.60 8.99
N THR A 156 -33.27 9.77 9.24
CA THR A 156 -33.39 10.81 8.22
C THR A 156 -32.72 12.12 8.64
N THR A 157 -32.22 12.87 7.66
CA THR A 157 -31.69 14.23 7.88
C THR A 157 -32.81 15.25 8.10
N GLY A 158 -34.04 14.92 7.69
CA GLY A 158 -35.20 15.81 7.74
C GLY A 158 -35.21 16.87 6.64
N LEU A 159 -34.34 16.74 5.64
CA LEU A 159 -34.33 17.55 4.41
C LEU A 159 -34.88 16.69 3.26
N ASN A 160 -35.66 17.25 2.34
CA ASN A 160 -36.03 16.51 1.13
C ASN A 160 -34.85 16.46 0.14
N ALA A 161 -34.94 15.62 -0.90
CA ALA A 161 -33.86 15.45 -1.87
C ALA A 161 -33.48 16.75 -2.61
N THR A 162 -34.44 17.66 -2.83
CA THR A 162 -34.18 18.99 -3.40
C THR A 162 -33.49 19.92 -2.41
N ASP A 163 -33.95 19.92 -1.16
CA ASP A 163 -33.40 20.79 -0.10
C ASP A 163 -31.95 20.42 0.23
N LEU A 164 -31.56 19.15 0.03
CA LEU A 164 -30.19 18.68 0.20
C LEU A 164 -29.20 19.36 -0.77
N HIS A 165 -29.68 19.80 -1.94
CA HIS A 165 -28.86 20.51 -2.94
C HIS A 165 -28.89 22.03 -2.76
N ASP A 166 -29.98 22.58 -2.22
CA ASP A 166 -30.20 24.03 -2.11
C ASP A 166 -29.80 24.61 -0.74
N ALA A 167 -29.73 23.79 0.31
CA ALA A 167 -29.38 24.23 1.66
C ALA A 167 -27.87 24.54 1.83
N PRO A 168 -27.50 25.41 2.79
CA PRO A 168 -26.09 25.67 3.12
C PRO A 168 -25.35 24.39 3.52
N ALA A 169 -24.11 24.23 3.02
CA ALA A 169 -23.30 23.02 3.24
C ALA A 169 -23.13 22.67 4.73
N GLU A 170 -23.00 23.66 5.62
CA GLU A 170 -22.86 23.41 7.05
C GLU A 170 -24.15 22.89 7.70
N GLU A 171 -25.32 23.32 7.21
CA GLU A 171 -26.60 22.80 7.69
C GLU A 171 -26.81 21.35 7.25
N VAL A 172 -26.49 21.04 6.00
CA VAL A 172 -26.53 19.67 5.46
C VAL A 172 -25.57 18.76 6.25
N ARG A 173 -24.35 19.23 6.49
CA ARG A 173 -23.34 18.53 7.28
C ARG A 173 -23.83 18.25 8.70
N GLN A 174 -24.36 19.25 9.40
CA GLN A 174 -24.86 19.08 10.77
C GLN A 174 -26.00 18.05 10.83
N LYS A 175 -27.01 18.18 9.95
CA LYS A 175 -28.15 17.26 9.90
C LYS A 175 -27.76 15.83 9.52
N MET A 176 -26.78 15.67 8.63
CA MET A 176 -26.21 14.37 8.28
C MET A 176 -25.57 13.71 9.50
N LYS A 177 -24.70 14.45 10.20
CA LYS A 177 -24.02 13.94 11.39
C LYS A 177 -25.00 13.57 12.49
N ASP A 178 -26.03 14.38 12.72
CA ASP A 178 -27.08 14.10 13.70
C ASP A 178 -27.86 12.82 13.35
N ALA A 179 -28.20 12.62 12.09
CA ALA A 179 -28.88 11.39 11.64
C ALA A 179 -28.00 10.14 11.83
N VAL A 180 -26.72 10.23 11.46
CA VAL A 180 -25.73 9.15 11.67
C VAL A 180 -25.61 8.83 13.16
N LYS A 181 -25.42 9.83 14.03
CA LYS A 181 -25.28 9.62 15.48
C LYS A 181 -26.52 8.94 16.08
N ARG A 182 -27.73 9.33 15.66
CA ARG A 182 -28.97 8.65 16.09
C ARG A 182 -29.00 7.20 15.65
N LEU A 183 -28.55 6.91 14.42
CA LEU A 183 -28.47 5.54 13.91
C LEU A 183 -27.48 4.69 14.71
N LEU A 184 -26.31 5.23 15.03
CA LEU A 184 -25.28 4.53 15.84
C LEU A 184 -25.77 4.21 17.26
N ARG A 185 -26.63 5.05 17.84
CA ARG A 185 -27.23 4.79 19.17
C ARG A 185 -28.25 3.65 19.18
N LYS A 186 -28.75 3.21 18.01
CA LYS A 186 -29.73 2.11 17.91
C LYS A 186 -29.10 0.71 18.01
N GLY A 187 -27.78 0.60 18.04
CA GLY A 187 -27.09 -0.67 18.29
C GLY A 187 -25.69 -0.73 17.70
N ASN A 188 -25.14 -1.95 17.61
CA ASN A 188 -23.81 -2.18 17.05
C ASN A 188 -23.83 -2.07 15.52
N VAL A 189 -23.69 -0.86 14.98
CA VAL A 189 -23.74 -0.57 13.53
C VAL A 189 -22.34 -0.69 12.92
N GLY A 190 -22.14 -1.66 12.04
CA GLY A 190 -20.88 -1.85 11.30
C GLY A 190 -20.87 -1.21 9.91
N ALA A 191 -22.03 -0.78 9.38
CA ALA A 191 -22.13 -0.13 8.07
C ALA A 191 -23.31 0.82 7.97
N ILE A 192 -23.14 1.90 7.20
CA ILE A 192 -24.19 2.89 6.93
C ILE A 192 -24.39 3.01 5.42
N CYS A 193 -25.61 2.79 4.96
CA CYS A 193 -25.98 3.05 3.57
C CYS A 193 -26.49 4.49 3.41
N LEU A 194 -26.03 5.17 2.36
CA LEU A 194 -26.56 6.48 1.97
C LEU A 194 -27.83 6.29 1.13
N GLY A 195 -28.95 6.68 1.72
CA GLY A 195 -30.30 6.39 1.28
C GLY A 195 -30.85 7.29 0.18
N CYS A 196 -29.99 7.92 -0.61
CA CYS A 196 -30.35 8.75 -1.75
C CYS A 196 -29.17 8.84 -2.74
N ALA A 197 -29.47 8.84 -4.05
CA ALA A 197 -28.44 9.04 -5.07
C ALA A 197 -27.70 10.38 -4.93
N GLY A 198 -28.41 11.44 -4.51
CA GLY A 198 -27.85 12.78 -4.26
C GLY A 198 -26.97 12.87 -3.01
N MET A 199 -26.91 11.82 -2.18
CA MET A 199 -26.02 11.76 -1.01
C MET A 199 -24.66 11.16 -1.35
N ALA A 200 -24.46 10.64 -2.56
CA ALA A 200 -23.18 10.06 -2.95
C ALA A 200 -22.05 11.11 -2.92
N GLY A 201 -20.94 10.77 -2.25
CA GLY A 201 -19.84 11.70 -1.99
C GLY A 201 -19.91 12.42 -0.64
N MET A 202 -20.93 12.16 0.19
CA MET A 202 -21.05 12.70 1.56
C MET A 202 -20.34 11.83 2.62
N ASP A 203 -19.48 10.94 2.17
CA ASP A 203 -18.90 9.84 2.95
C ASP A 203 -18.01 10.34 4.09
N GLN A 204 -17.34 11.47 3.87
CA GLN A 204 -16.52 12.14 4.87
C GLN A 204 -17.36 12.65 6.04
N MET A 205 -18.55 13.19 5.77
CA MET A 205 -19.45 13.68 6.83
C MET A 205 -19.94 12.52 7.71
N VAL A 206 -20.22 11.36 7.09
CA VAL A 206 -20.59 10.14 7.82
C VAL A 206 -19.41 9.66 8.66
N ARG A 207 -18.20 9.60 8.10
CA ARG A 207 -17.00 9.16 8.82
C ARG A 207 -16.68 10.06 10.01
N GLU A 208 -16.78 11.38 9.86
CA GLU A 208 -16.63 12.33 10.96
C GLU A 208 -17.63 12.06 12.08
N ALA A 209 -18.91 11.84 11.75
CA ALA A 209 -19.93 11.50 12.73
C ALA A 209 -19.63 10.20 13.49
N CYS A 210 -19.16 9.16 12.79
CA CYS A 210 -18.77 7.89 13.39
C CYS A 210 -17.60 8.07 14.36
N ILE A 211 -16.58 8.84 13.97
CA ILE A 211 -15.41 9.13 14.82
C ILE A 211 -15.81 9.93 16.06
N GLU A 212 -16.70 10.91 15.91
CA GLU A 212 -17.17 11.72 17.05
C GLU A 212 -18.00 10.92 18.07
N GLU A 213 -18.79 9.94 17.62
CA GLU A 213 -19.68 9.18 18.50
C GLU A 213 -19.01 7.94 19.10
N LEU A 214 -18.13 7.26 18.34
CA LEU A 214 -17.54 5.97 18.73
C LEU A 214 -16.03 6.03 19.00
N GLY A 215 -15.40 7.18 18.76
CA GLY A 215 -13.94 7.34 18.84
C GLY A 215 -13.21 6.91 17.57
N GLN A 216 -11.90 7.14 17.54
CA GLN A 216 -11.09 7.00 16.32
C GLN A 216 -10.99 5.57 15.80
N GLU A 217 -10.81 4.56 16.67
CA GLU A 217 -10.71 3.16 16.24
C GLU A 217 -12.04 2.59 15.72
N GLU A 218 -13.11 2.66 16.52
CA GLU A 218 -14.39 2.06 16.14
C GLU A 218 -15.10 2.89 15.05
N GLY A 219 -14.98 4.22 15.09
CA GLY A 219 -15.58 5.10 14.09
C GLY A 219 -14.96 4.94 12.69
N GLN A 220 -13.66 4.63 12.61
CA GLN A 220 -13.00 4.35 11.33
C GLN A 220 -13.38 2.97 10.75
N ARG A 221 -13.75 2.01 11.61
CA ARG A 221 -14.15 0.64 11.24
C ARG A 221 -15.54 0.56 10.64
N ILE A 222 -16.44 1.50 10.95
CA ILE A 222 -17.76 1.54 10.30
C ILE A 222 -17.55 1.69 8.80
N ALA A 223 -17.98 0.68 8.05
CA ALA A 223 -17.94 0.66 6.61
C ALA A 223 -18.91 1.72 6.06
N SER A 224 -18.42 2.95 5.90
CA SER A 224 -19.04 3.92 5.02
C SER A 224 -18.74 3.55 3.57
N HIS A 225 -17.52 3.08 3.26
CA HIS A 225 -17.16 2.43 2.00
C HIS A 225 -16.12 1.33 2.23
N LEU A 226 -16.27 0.20 1.52
CA LEU A 226 -15.50 -1.04 1.58
C LEU A 226 -13.96 -0.92 1.38
N ASP A 227 -13.39 0.27 1.27
CA ASP A 227 -11.95 0.50 1.11
C ASP A 227 -11.37 0.97 2.47
N VAL A 228 -11.19 0.02 3.39
CA VAL A 228 -10.22 0.22 4.47
C VAL A 228 -8.85 -0.02 3.86
N ASP A 229 -7.89 0.86 4.18
CA ASP A 229 -6.52 0.69 3.72
C ASP A 229 -5.98 -0.70 4.08
N ALA A 230 -5.25 -1.31 3.15
CA ALA A 230 -4.59 -2.58 3.43
C ALA A 230 -3.69 -2.43 4.66
N PRO A 231 -3.55 -3.47 5.51
CA PRO A 231 -2.72 -3.40 6.71
C PRO A 231 -1.30 -2.92 6.42
N SER A 232 -0.74 -3.27 5.25
CA SER A 232 0.61 -2.83 4.85
C SER A 232 0.75 -1.35 4.53
N VAL A 233 -0.36 -0.63 4.38
CA VAL A 233 -0.40 0.83 4.16
C VAL A 233 -0.56 1.50 5.52
N SER A 234 -1.60 1.12 6.27
CA SER A 234 -1.86 1.72 7.60
C SER A 234 -0.76 1.42 8.61
N LYS A 235 -0.14 0.24 8.55
CA LYS A 235 0.95 -0.17 9.44
C LYS A 235 2.36 0.21 8.95
N PHE A 236 2.51 0.95 7.85
CA PHE A 236 3.83 1.22 7.28
C PHE A 236 4.77 1.95 8.26
N ALA A 237 4.26 2.95 8.99
CA ALA A 237 5.02 3.77 9.93
C ALA A 237 5.22 3.11 11.32
N TYR A 238 4.55 1.99 11.58
CA TYR A 238 4.78 1.21 12.79
C TYR A 238 6.17 0.59 12.74
N GLU A 239 6.67 0.18 13.90
CA GLU A 239 7.91 -0.58 13.95
C GLU A 239 7.89 -1.77 12.97
N PRO A 240 8.93 -1.92 12.13
CA PRO A 240 8.98 -3.00 11.17
C PRO A 240 8.88 -4.40 11.78
N ALA A 241 7.91 -5.17 11.30
CA ALA A 241 7.54 -6.49 11.78
C ALA A 241 6.99 -7.37 10.64
N VAL A 242 7.01 -8.68 10.86
CA VAL A 242 6.61 -9.67 9.83
C VAL A 242 5.09 -9.70 9.63
N ASP A 243 4.32 -9.22 10.61
CA ASP A 243 2.86 -9.19 10.60
C ASP A 243 2.28 -7.91 9.96
N LEU A 244 3.10 -7.13 9.26
CA LEU A 244 2.70 -5.95 8.48
C LEU A 244 1.44 -6.19 7.62
N THR A 245 1.32 -7.40 7.06
CA THR A 245 0.22 -7.77 6.16
C THR A 245 -0.97 -8.44 6.87
N SER A 246 -0.87 -8.65 8.18
CA SER A 246 -1.87 -9.36 8.98
C SER A 246 -2.97 -8.42 9.45
N SER A 247 -4.21 -8.89 9.37
CA SER A 247 -5.40 -8.25 9.94
C SER A 247 -6.23 -9.32 10.64
N GLY A 248 -6.78 -8.98 11.81
CA GLY A 248 -7.80 -9.80 12.47
C GLY A 248 -9.13 -9.82 11.70
N ASP A 249 -9.39 -8.76 10.93
CA ASP A 249 -10.56 -8.64 10.09
C ASP A 249 -10.25 -8.99 8.63
N THR A 250 -11.07 -9.87 8.05
CA THR A 250 -10.87 -10.39 6.69
C THR A 250 -12.21 -10.53 5.93
N PRO A 251 -13.00 -9.46 5.83
CA PRO A 251 -14.40 -9.54 5.39
C PRO A 251 -14.50 -10.08 3.96
N LEU A 252 -13.59 -9.67 3.07
CA LEU A 252 -13.54 -10.16 1.68
C LEU A 252 -13.18 -11.66 1.57
N LYS A 253 -12.37 -12.20 2.48
CA LYS A 253 -12.04 -13.64 2.47
C LYS A 253 -13.25 -14.46 2.91
N SER A 254 -13.88 -14.06 4.01
CA SER A 254 -15.12 -14.66 4.51
C SER A 254 -16.20 -14.64 3.42
N LEU A 255 -16.36 -13.50 2.76
CA LEU A 255 -17.33 -13.30 1.68
C LEU A 255 -17.07 -14.18 0.46
N SER A 256 -15.80 -14.36 0.07
CA SER A 256 -15.41 -15.23 -1.05
C SER A 256 -15.81 -16.70 -0.85
N SER A 257 -16.10 -17.10 0.40
CA SER A 257 -16.47 -18.46 0.79
C SER A 257 -17.98 -18.69 0.85
N VAL A 258 -18.81 -17.63 0.78
CA VAL A 258 -20.28 -17.72 0.94
C VAL A 258 -20.96 -18.35 -0.27
N SER A 259 -20.62 -17.90 -1.49
CA SER A 259 -21.15 -18.47 -2.73
C SER A 259 -20.21 -18.25 -3.92
N TRP A 260 -20.34 -19.08 -4.95
CA TRP A 260 -19.52 -18.95 -6.16
C TRP A 260 -19.76 -17.62 -6.92
N ARG A 261 -20.96 -17.05 -6.82
CA ARG A 261 -21.31 -15.75 -7.44
C ARG A 261 -20.58 -14.61 -6.72
N LEU A 262 -20.62 -14.60 -5.38
CA LEU A 262 -19.90 -13.63 -4.57
C LEU A 262 -18.39 -13.78 -4.73
N ARG A 263 -17.88 -15.02 -4.76
CA ARG A 263 -16.48 -15.29 -5.06
C ARG A 263 -16.03 -14.65 -6.37
N LYS A 264 -16.83 -14.73 -7.44
CA LYS A 264 -16.48 -14.13 -8.74
C LYS A 264 -16.38 -12.60 -8.69
N VAL A 265 -17.22 -11.94 -7.90
CA VAL A 265 -17.22 -10.48 -7.74
C VAL A 265 -16.09 -10.01 -6.83
N VAL A 266 -15.82 -10.77 -5.77
CA VAL A 266 -14.88 -10.37 -4.71
C VAL A 266 -13.43 -10.63 -5.07
N VAL A 267 -13.15 -11.65 -5.90
CA VAL A 267 -11.77 -12.03 -6.25
C VAL A 267 -10.92 -10.85 -6.76
N PRO A 268 -11.37 -10.00 -7.70
CA PRO A 268 -10.60 -8.82 -8.12
C PRO A 268 -10.29 -7.83 -6.99
N VAL A 269 -11.21 -7.63 -6.06
CA VAL A 269 -11.04 -6.73 -4.90
C VAL A 269 -10.13 -7.37 -3.85
N LEU A 270 -10.31 -8.66 -3.57
CA LEU A 270 -9.53 -9.43 -2.62
C LEU A 270 -8.03 -9.48 -3.00
N PHE A 271 -7.74 -9.57 -4.30
CA PHE A 271 -6.37 -9.61 -4.81
C PHE A 271 -5.83 -8.23 -5.25
N LYS A 272 -6.54 -7.12 -4.94
CA LYS A 272 -6.02 -5.75 -5.14
C LYS A 272 -4.71 -5.54 -4.38
N TYR A 273 -4.60 -6.14 -3.19
CA TYR A 273 -3.40 -6.13 -2.35
C TYR A 273 -2.99 -7.58 -2.07
N ILE A 274 -1.77 -7.95 -2.45
CA ILE A 274 -1.25 -9.32 -2.25
C ILE A 274 -0.03 -9.33 -1.33
N ARG A 275 0.19 -10.49 -0.71
CA ARG A 275 1.43 -10.83 0.00
C ARG A 275 2.12 -11.98 -0.72
N VAL A 276 3.42 -11.88 -0.86
CA VAL A 276 4.30 -12.87 -1.50
C VAL A 276 5.36 -13.27 -0.46
N PRO A 277 5.09 -14.29 0.36
CA PRO A 277 6.09 -14.82 1.26
C PRO A 277 7.18 -15.54 0.46
N LEU A 278 8.44 -15.27 0.77
CA LEU A 278 9.55 -16.09 0.29
C LEU A 278 9.56 -17.42 1.05
N ASP A 279 9.97 -18.48 0.36
CA ASP A 279 10.01 -19.81 0.94
C ASP A 279 11.08 -19.90 2.02
N GLN A 280 10.78 -20.64 3.09
CA GLN A 280 11.64 -20.73 4.26
C GLN A 280 12.67 -21.85 4.18
N ASN A 281 12.48 -22.82 3.27
CA ASN A 281 13.31 -24.00 3.22
C ASN A 281 14.68 -23.67 2.61
N PRO A 282 15.80 -24.01 3.25
CA PRO A 282 17.13 -23.85 2.64
C PRO A 282 17.28 -24.85 1.47
N GLN A 283 17.94 -24.42 0.39
CA GLN A 283 18.01 -25.19 -0.86
C GLN A 283 19.43 -25.35 -1.41
N TRP A 284 20.45 -24.80 -0.75
CA TRP A 284 21.79 -24.73 -1.32
C TRP A 284 22.83 -25.40 -0.44
N VAL A 285 23.65 -26.27 -1.00
CA VAL A 285 24.71 -26.96 -0.26
C VAL A 285 26.07 -26.42 -0.72
N PRO A 286 26.97 -26.02 0.20
CA PRO A 286 28.34 -25.72 -0.13
C PRO A 286 29.08 -27.02 -0.49
N LEU A 287 29.67 -27.05 -1.68
CA LEU A 287 30.44 -28.19 -2.16
C LEU A 287 31.91 -28.03 -1.75
N ASP A 288 32.27 -28.63 -0.61
CA ASP A 288 33.64 -28.71 -0.12
C ASP A 288 34.28 -30.09 -0.42
N ALA A 289 35.59 -30.22 -0.20
CA ALA A 289 36.30 -31.48 -0.45
C ALA A 289 35.76 -32.64 0.44
N ARG A 290 35.33 -32.33 1.67
CA ARG A 290 34.82 -33.30 2.66
C ARG A 290 33.50 -33.93 2.22
N LEU A 291 32.59 -33.12 1.69
CA LEU A 291 31.31 -33.56 1.14
C LEU A 291 31.54 -34.46 -0.07
N ILE A 292 32.46 -34.09 -0.97
CA ILE A 292 32.79 -34.89 -2.15
C ILE A 292 33.43 -36.25 -1.77
N GLU A 293 34.25 -36.30 -0.72
CA GLU A 293 34.76 -37.57 -0.19
C GLU A 293 33.64 -38.41 0.43
N SER A 294 32.71 -37.80 1.16
CA SER A 294 31.54 -38.50 1.70
C SER A 294 30.65 -39.09 0.60
N MET A 295 30.42 -38.33 -0.49
CA MET A 295 29.71 -38.82 -1.68
C MET A 295 30.38 -40.04 -2.32
N GLN A 296 31.72 -40.12 -2.29
CA GLN A 296 32.46 -41.28 -2.82
C GLN A 296 32.11 -42.58 -2.08
N GLY A 297 31.77 -42.50 -0.79
CA GLY A 297 31.35 -43.66 0.00
C GLY A 297 29.95 -44.17 -0.35
N GLN A 298 29.13 -43.36 -1.03
CA GLN A 298 27.70 -43.62 -1.27
C GLN A 298 27.29 -43.55 -2.74
N LEU A 299 28.24 -43.74 -3.67
CA LEU A 299 28.01 -43.59 -5.13
C LEU A 299 26.83 -44.37 -5.69
N SER A 300 26.48 -45.52 -5.09
CA SER A 300 25.37 -46.37 -5.55
C SER A 300 23.98 -45.85 -5.18
N THR A 301 23.89 -44.95 -4.20
CA THR A 301 22.63 -44.37 -3.71
C THR A 301 22.40 -42.93 -4.19
N LEU A 302 23.39 -42.35 -4.88
CA LEU A 302 23.29 -40.98 -5.40
C LEU A 302 22.26 -40.88 -6.54
N SER A 303 21.55 -39.76 -6.57
CA SER A 303 20.73 -39.37 -7.72
C SER A 303 21.60 -39.11 -8.96
N ASN A 304 20.98 -39.03 -10.14
CA ASN A 304 21.68 -38.64 -11.37
C ASN A 304 22.32 -37.25 -11.24
N HIS A 305 21.63 -36.31 -10.59
CA HIS A 305 22.10 -34.96 -10.39
C HIS A 305 23.31 -34.94 -9.43
N GLU A 306 23.22 -35.66 -8.31
CA GLU A 306 24.30 -35.82 -7.33
C GLU A 306 25.55 -36.47 -7.95
N PHE A 307 25.37 -37.52 -8.76
CA PHE A 307 26.47 -38.18 -9.45
C PHE A 307 27.19 -37.27 -10.45
N MET A 308 26.44 -36.42 -11.17
CA MET A 308 27.02 -35.41 -12.07
C MET A 308 27.83 -34.37 -11.29
N ILE A 309 27.32 -33.89 -10.14
CA ILE A 309 28.03 -32.95 -9.27
C ILE A 309 29.33 -33.58 -8.77
N TYR A 310 29.26 -34.80 -8.24
CA TYR A 310 30.41 -35.54 -7.76
C TYR A 310 31.50 -35.64 -8.83
N THR A 311 31.14 -36.04 -10.05
CA THR A 311 32.08 -36.20 -11.16
C THR A 311 32.77 -34.88 -11.51
N LYS A 312 31.99 -33.80 -11.63
CA LYS A 312 32.48 -32.46 -11.98
C LYS A 312 33.39 -31.86 -10.89
N MET A 313 33.03 -32.07 -9.63
CA MET A 313 33.78 -31.51 -8.50
C MET A 313 35.03 -32.31 -8.18
N ARG A 314 34.97 -33.64 -8.30
CA ARG A 314 36.13 -34.51 -8.10
C ARG A 314 37.27 -34.17 -9.07
N SER A 315 36.97 -33.85 -10.34
CA SER A 315 38.01 -33.41 -11.27
C SER A 315 38.63 -32.07 -10.86
N LYS A 316 37.82 -31.15 -10.34
CA LYS A 316 38.26 -29.80 -9.89
C LYS A 316 39.11 -29.86 -8.62
N PHE A 317 38.75 -30.73 -7.66
CA PHE A 317 39.52 -30.93 -6.44
C PHE A 317 40.80 -31.75 -6.66
N LYS A 318 40.83 -32.70 -7.60
CA LYS A 318 42.07 -33.40 -7.97
C LYS A 318 43.16 -32.47 -8.53
N SER A 319 42.77 -31.36 -9.15
CA SER A 319 43.70 -30.33 -9.63
C SER A 319 44.07 -29.28 -8.58
N SER A 320 43.41 -29.28 -7.42
CA SER A 320 43.61 -28.30 -6.34
C SER A 320 44.50 -28.92 -5.26
N SER A 321 45.52 -28.18 -4.79
CA SER A 321 46.52 -28.65 -3.83
C SER A 321 45.94 -28.95 -2.43
N ALA A 322 46.75 -29.57 -1.56
CA ALA A 322 46.39 -30.06 -0.21
C ALA A 322 45.71 -29.05 0.73
N PHE A 323 45.71 -27.76 0.39
CA PHE A 323 45.04 -26.68 1.12
C PHE A 323 43.51 -26.67 0.99
N ALA A 324 42.93 -27.46 0.07
CA ALA A 324 41.48 -27.57 -0.14
C ALA A 324 40.70 -28.21 1.04
N PHE A 325 41.40 -28.73 2.04
CA PHE A 325 40.82 -29.30 3.27
C PHE A 325 40.92 -28.36 4.48
N ASP A 326 41.56 -27.20 4.32
CA ASP A 326 41.73 -26.24 5.40
C ASP A 326 40.45 -25.39 5.55
N GLN A 327 39.97 -25.27 6.79
CA GLN A 327 38.78 -24.50 7.16
C GLN A 327 38.91 -23.01 6.78
N ALA A 328 40.14 -22.49 6.68
CA ALA A 328 40.40 -21.12 6.22
C ALA A 328 40.04 -20.88 4.73
N PHE A 329 39.88 -21.94 3.93
CA PHE A 329 39.47 -21.85 2.52
C PHE A 329 37.98 -22.08 2.28
N ASP A 330 37.22 -22.41 3.33
CA ASP A 330 35.78 -22.63 3.25
C ASP A 330 35.05 -21.37 2.75
N ASP A 331 35.52 -20.15 3.07
CA ASP A 331 34.90 -18.89 2.65
C ASP A 331 35.38 -18.37 1.27
N ILE A 332 36.48 -18.90 0.74
CA ILE A 332 37.16 -18.32 -0.44
C ILE A 332 36.66 -18.97 -1.75
N LEU A 333 36.12 -20.19 -1.69
CA LEU A 333 35.75 -20.99 -2.87
C LEU A 333 34.45 -21.79 -2.69
N ILE A 334 33.38 -21.18 -2.18
CA ILE A 334 32.09 -21.88 -2.05
C ILE A 334 31.47 -22.09 -3.42
N ASN A 335 31.64 -23.29 -3.97
CA ASN A 335 30.80 -23.74 -5.09
C ASN A 335 29.47 -24.19 -4.49
N LEU A 336 28.43 -23.38 -4.63
CA LEU A 336 27.09 -23.75 -4.17
C LEU A 336 26.38 -24.62 -5.20
N CYS A 337 25.61 -25.60 -4.71
CA CYS A 337 24.71 -26.38 -5.54
C CYS A 337 23.30 -26.39 -4.98
N ARG A 338 22.31 -26.24 -5.85
CA ARG A 338 20.89 -26.29 -5.48
C ARG A 338 20.44 -27.73 -5.37
N ILE A 339 19.82 -28.09 -4.25
CA ILE A 339 19.19 -29.39 -4.02
C ILE A 339 18.02 -29.56 -4.99
N GLN A 340 17.95 -30.70 -5.68
CA GLN A 340 16.83 -31.10 -6.52
C GLN A 340 15.95 -32.16 -5.84
N GLU A 341 14.75 -32.36 -6.38
CA GLU A 341 13.87 -33.44 -5.93
C GLU A 341 14.54 -34.80 -6.21
N GLY A 342 14.67 -35.63 -5.17
CA GLY A 342 15.38 -36.92 -5.22
C GLY A 342 16.84 -36.87 -4.76
N ASP A 343 17.40 -35.70 -4.46
CA ASP A 343 18.76 -35.55 -3.91
C ASP A 343 18.79 -35.84 -2.38
N GLU A 344 18.54 -37.09 -2.00
CA GLU A 344 18.49 -37.48 -0.58
C GLU A 344 19.86 -37.33 0.12
N PHE A 345 20.98 -37.47 -0.59
CA PHE A 345 22.30 -37.26 -0.02
C PHE A 345 22.53 -35.79 0.30
N LEU A 346 22.29 -34.88 -0.66
CA LEU A 346 22.49 -33.45 -0.43
C LEU A 346 21.52 -32.88 0.62
N LYS A 347 20.29 -33.40 0.70
CA LYS A 347 19.35 -33.05 1.79
C LYS A 347 19.87 -33.44 3.18
N SER A 348 20.66 -34.51 3.27
CA SER A 348 21.27 -34.98 4.52
C SER A 348 22.54 -34.21 4.91
N SER A 349 22.99 -33.26 4.08
CA SER A 349 24.16 -32.42 4.36
C SER A 349 24.01 -31.68 5.69
N PRO A 350 25.06 -31.61 6.53
CA PRO A 350 25.01 -30.90 7.80
C PRO A 350 24.83 -29.38 7.63
N THR A 351 25.23 -28.84 6.47
CA THR A 351 25.14 -27.42 6.16
C THR A 351 24.29 -27.23 4.90
N VAL A 352 23.10 -26.68 5.06
CA VAL A 352 22.24 -26.23 3.97
C VAL A 352 21.96 -24.75 4.14
N LEU A 353 22.30 -23.99 3.12
CA LEU A 353 22.25 -22.54 3.05
C LEU A 353 20.95 -22.09 2.36
N TRP A 354 20.46 -20.94 2.80
CA TRP A 354 19.26 -20.34 2.25
C TRP A 354 19.62 -19.19 1.30
N LEU A 355 19.01 -19.20 0.11
CA LEU A 355 18.95 -18.06 -0.80
C LEU A 355 17.48 -17.68 -1.00
N PRO A 356 17.17 -16.39 -1.22
CA PRO A 356 15.81 -15.94 -1.54
C PRO A 356 15.23 -16.70 -2.74
N HIS A 357 14.02 -17.23 -2.59
CA HIS A 357 13.25 -17.81 -3.70
C HIS A 357 11.75 -17.80 -3.41
N LEU A 358 10.95 -17.92 -4.47
CA LEU A 358 9.49 -17.99 -4.37
C LEU A 358 9.05 -19.39 -3.92
N SER A 359 8.00 -19.44 -3.10
CA SER A 359 7.40 -20.71 -2.68
C SER A 359 6.64 -21.38 -3.82
N SER A 360 6.44 -22.70 -3.72
CA SER A 360 5.63 -23.47 -4.67
C SER A 360 4.20 -22.94 -4.80
N SER A 361 3.66 -22.36 -3.72
CA SER A 361 2.34 -21.73 -3.70
C SER A 361 2.22 -20.51 -4.63
N PHE A 362 3.34 -19.87 -4.99
CA PHE A 362 3.33 -18.76 -5.95
C PHE A 362 2.92 -19.24 -7.35
N ALA A 363 3.32 -20.45 -7.76
CA ALA A 363 2.90 -21.02 -9.04
C ALA A 363 1.38 -21.25 -9.08
N ASP A 364 0.77 -21.69 -7.97
CA ASP A 364 -0.68 -21.81 -7.85
C ASP A 364 -1.38 -20.45 -7.91
N PHE A 365 -0.78 -19.43 -7.29
CA PHE A 365 -1.24 -18.05 -7.39
C PHE A 365 -1.19 -17.55 -8.85
N CYS A 366 -0.12 -17.81 -9.61
CA CYS A 366 -0.02 -17.44 -11.02
C CYS A 366 -1.12 -18.07 -11.88
N ARG A 367 -1.48 -19.34 -11.61
CA ARG A 367 -2.63 -20.00 -12.27
C ARG A 367 -3.94 -19.29 -11.94
N LEU A 368 -4.11 -18.84 -10.69
CA LEU A 368 -5.28 -18.08 -10.26
C LEU A 368 -5.34 -16.71 -10.95
N VAL A 369 -4.23 -15.97 -11.01
CA VAL A 369 -4.13 -14.68 -11.70
C VAL A 369 -4.54 -14.81 -13.17
N SER A 370 -4.05 -15.85 -13.84
CA SER A 370 -4.39 -16.14 -15.24
C SER A 370 -5.87 -16.49 -15.41
N LYS A 371 -6.41 -17.36 -14.53
CA LYS A 371 -7.80 -17.81 -14.56
C LYS A 371 -8.81 -16.67 -14.39
N TYR A 372 -8.50 -15.70 -13.55
CA TYR A 372 -9.39 -14.57 -13.22
C TYR A 372 -8.97 -13.25 -13.89
N GLN A 373 -7.98 -13.26 -14.78
CA GLN A 373 -7.46 -12.06 -15.47
C GLN A 373 -7.06 -10.93 -14.51
N LEU A 374 -6.36 -11.29 -13.42
CA LEU A 374 -6.06 -10.36 -12.32
C LEU A 374 -4.78 -9.54 -12.53
N LYS A 375 -4.06 -9.73 -13.64
CA LYS A 375 -2.75 -9.10 -13.86
C LYS A 375 -2.74 -7.59 -13.59
N GLN A 376 -3.73 -6.87 -14.10
CA GLN A 376 -3.87 -5.42 -13.92
C GLN A 376 -4.69 -5.02 -12.67
N HIS A 377 -5.33 -5.98 -12.00
CA HIS A 377 -6.13 -5.74 -10.80
C HIS A 377 -5.27 -5.71 -9.54
N VAL A 378 -4.14 -6.42 -9.53
CA VAL A 378 -3.17 -6.40 -8.44
C VAL A 378 -2.46 -5.05 -8.42
N ARG A 379 -2.85 -4.15 -7.50
CA ARG A 379 -2.26 -2.81 -7.36
C ARG A 379 -1.04 -2.81 -6.45
N SER A 380 -1.04 -3.64 -5.40
CA SER A 380 0.06 -3.69 -4.44
C SER A 380 0.54 -5.11 -4.20
N ALA A 381 1.86 -5.29 -4.16
CA ALA A 381 2.50 -6.54 -3.78
C ALA A 381 3.49 -6.32 -2.63
N VAL A 382 3.31 -7.06 -1.54
CA VAL A 382 4.23 -7.08 -0.39
C VAL A 382 5.07 -8.35 -0.45
N VAL A 383 6.35 -8.25 -0.78
CA VAL A 383 7.29 -9.36 -0.73
C VAL A 383 7.93 -9.40 0.65
N HIS A 384 7.85 -10.53 1.36
CA HIS A 384 8.33 -10.57 2.74
C HIS A 384 9.03 -11.88 3.12
N THR A 385 9.97 -11.76 4.06
CA THR A 385 10.67 -12.88 4.69
C THR A 385 11.20 -12.46 6.07
N ASN A 386 11.39 -13.43 6.97
CA ASN A 386 12.05 -13.24 8.26
C ASN A 386 13.44 -13.91 8.30
N ILE A 387 13.91 -14.47 7.18
CA ILE A 387 15.18 -15.17 7.10
C ILE A 387 16.28 -14.21 6.70
N GLU A 388 17.37 -14.20 7.46
CA GLU A 388 18.57 -13.44 7.18
C GLU A 388 19.49 -14.20 6.21
N TYR A 389 19.94 -13.54 5.15
CA TYR A 389 20.90 -14.09 4.19
C TYR A 389 22.30 -14.12 4.79
N GLY A 390 22.81 -15.34 5.04
CA GLY A 390 24.06 -15.57 5.77
C GLY A 390 25.35 -15.44 4.95
N LEU A 391 25.30 -15.42 3.62
CA LEU A 391 26.50 -15.41 2.76
C LEU A 391 26.92 -14.01 2.31
N ARG A 392 26.51 -12.96 3.03
CA ARG A 392 26.79 -11.55 2.69
C ARG A 392 28.28 -11.19 2.65
N HIS A 393 29.13 -11.99 3.29
CA HIS A 393 30.59 -11.79 3.33
C HIS A 393 31.34 -12.62 2.27
N VAL A 394 30.63 -13.45 1.51
CA VAL A 394 31.20 -14.38 0.54
C VAL A 394 30.94 -13.83 -0.88
N SER A 395 31.92 -13.11 -1.43
CA SER A 395 31.80 -12.47 -2.75
C SER A 395 31.53 -13.46 -3.90
N THR A 396 31.96 -14.72 -3.76
CA THR A 396 31.68 -15.77 -4.74
C THR A 396 30.20 -16.18 -4.81
N ALA A 397 29.40 -15.84 -3.79
CA ALA A 397 27.95 -16.08 -3.77
C ALA A 397 27.14 -14.97 -4.46
N ASP A 398 27.70 -13.77 -4.64
CA ASP A 398 26.98 -12.61 -5.21
C ASP A 398 26.34 -12.89 -6.58
N PRO A 399 27.03 -13.54 -7.55
CA PRO A 399 26.41 -13.83 -8.85
C PRO A 399 25.24 -14.80 -8.76
N LEU A 400 25.24 -15.70 -7.77
CA LEU A 400 24.15 -16.65 -7.55
C LEU A 400 22.96 -15.96 -6.89
N LEU A 401 23.22 -15.10 -5.89
CA LEU A 401 22.20 -14.26 -5.27
C LEU A 401 21.51 -13.37 -6.31
N ALA A 402 22.29 -12.66 -7.13
CA ALA A 402 21.75 -11.78 -8.17
C ALA A 402 20.85 -12.55 -9.17
N ARG A 403 21.22 -13.77 -9.55
CA ARG A 403 20.39 -14.64 -10.41
C ARG A 403 19.08 -15.04 -9.71
N ALA A 404 19.15 -15.50 -8.47
CA ALA A 404 17.97 -15.91 -7.70
C ALA A 404 17.00 -14.74 -7.50
N VAL A 405 17.52 -13.55 -7.15
CA VAL A 405 16.72 -12.34 -6.97
C VAL A 405 16.10 -11.86 -8.30
N ASN A 406 16.85 -11.93 -9.41
CA ASN A 406 16.30 -11.59 -10.72
C ASN A 406 15.17 -12.55 -11.14
N GLU A 407 15.29 -13.85 -10.83
CA GLU A 407 14.22 -14.82 -11.06
C GLU A 407 12.96 -14.47 -10.29
N ILE A 408 13.08 -14.09 -9.00
CA ILE A 408 11.94 -13.64 -8.18
C ILE A 408 11.22 -12.47 -8.84
N TRP A 409 11.94 -11.39 -9.17
CA TRP A 409 11.32 -10.19 -9.73
C TRP A 409 10.74 -10.42 -11.12
N THR A 410 11.43 -11.22 -11.95
CA THR A 410 10.91 -11.60 -13.28
C THR A 410 9.60 -12.36 -13.16
N GLN A 411 9.54 -13.40 -12.31
CA GLN A 411 8.32 -14.17 -12.09
C GLN A 411 7.16 -13.32 -11.56
N ILE A 412 7.44 -12.36 -10.66
CA ILE A 412 6.43 -11.43 -10.15
C ILE A 412 5.90 -10.53 -11.28
N PHE A 413 6.77 -9.79 -11.97
CA PHE A 413 6.34 -8.82 -12.99
C PHE A 413 5.84 -9.44 -14.30
N ASP A 414 6.13 -10.72 -14.56
CA ASP A 414 5.55 -11.44 -15.69
C ASP A 414 4.04 -11.72 -15.49
N HIS A 415 3.64 -11.97 -14.24
CA HIS A 415 2.27 -12.39 -13.91
C HIS A 415 1.38 -11.25 -13.38
N ILE A 416 1.95 -10.25 -12.70
CA ILE A 416 1.21 -9.14 -12.11
C ILE A 416 1.82 -7.78 -12.48
N GLU A 417 0.99 -6.73 -12.43
CA GLU A 417 1.37 -5.36 -12.82
C GLU A 417 1.15 -4.37 -11.65
N PRO A 418 1.87 -4.50 -10.52
CA PRO A 418 1.64 -3.68 -9.34
C PRO A 418 2.10 -2.23 -9.53
N SER A 419 1.32 -1.28 -9.03
CA SER A 419 1.69 0.15 -8.92
C SER A 419 2.46 0.46 -7.64
N ARG A 420 2.39 -0.44 -6.65
CA ARG A 420 3.09 -0.36 -5.37
C ARG A 420 3.77 -1.69 -5.05
N VAL A 421 5.08 -1.68 -4.82
CA VAL A 421 5.83 -2.84 -4.31
C VAL A 421 6.46 -2.47 -2.98
N LEU A 422 6.21 -3.30 -1.95
CA LEU A 422 6.85 -3.18 -0.65
C LEU A 422 7.67 -4.44 -0.38
N VAL A 423 8.91 -4.27 0.06
CA VAL A 423 9.77 -5.37 0.50
C VAL A 423 10.01 -5.25 1.99
N ALA A 424 9.65 -6.30 2.73
CA ALA A 424 9.83 -6.41 4.18
C ALA A 424 10.76 -7.58 4.51
N ALA A 425 11.99 -7.30 4.91
CA ALA A 425 12.99 -8.33 5.16
C ALA A 425 14.06 -7.87 6.17
N PRO A 426 14.82 -8.81 6.78
CA PRO A 426 16.03 -8.46 7.54
C PRO A 426 17.02 -7.67 6.67
N PRO A 427 17.82 -6.76 7.25
CA PRO A 427 18.71 -5.87 6.50
C PRO A 427 19.58 -6.57 5.44
N ALA A 428 20.26 -7.66 5.79
CA ALA A 428 21.11 -8.39 4.85
C ALA A 428 20.33 -8.98 3.67
N THR A 429 19.12 -9.49 3.92
CA THR A 429 18.24 -10.05 2.89
C THR A 429 17.61 -8.96 2.05
N LEU A 430 17.21 -7.83 2.65
CA LEU A 430 16.68 -6.68 1.95
C LEU A 430 17.71 -6.11 0.96
N ALA A 431 18.97 -6.00 1.39
CA ALA A 431 20.07 -5.59 0.50
C ALA A 431 20.17 -6.50 -0.73
N GLY A 432 20.16 -7.83 -0.50
CA GLY A 432 20.16 -8.81 -1.59
C GLY A 432 18.97 -8.69 -2.54
N LEU A 433 17.75 -8.56 -2.00
CA LEU A 433 16.52 -8.40 -2.80
C LEU A 433 16.52 -7.12 -3.66
N LEU A 434 17.23 -6.09 -3.22
CA LEU A 434 17.40 -4.83 -3.95
C LEU A 434 18.63 -4.82 -4.87
N ASP A 435 19.42 -5.91 -4.91
CA ASP A 435 20.69 -5.98 -5.63
C ASP A 435 21.64 -4.83 -5.20
N THR A 436 21.80 -4.67 -3.88
CA THR A 436 22.68 -3.67 -3.25
C THR A 436 23.46 -4.28 -2.09
N GLN A 437 24.42 -3.53 -1.56
CA GLN A 437 25.17 -3.90 -0.36
C GLN A 437 24.57 -3.26 0.89
N MET A 438 24.76 -3.88 2.06
CA MET A 438 24.28 -3.33 3.32
C MET A 438 25.22 -2.28 3.92
N LEU A 439 26.53 -2.36 3.63
CA LEU A 439 27.60 -1.50 4.16
C LEU A 439 27.44 -1.18 5.67
N SER A 440 27.47 -2.20 6.52
CA SER A 440 27.58 -2.04 7.98
C SER A 440 28.15 -3.31 8.62
N SER A 441 29.03 -3.13 9.60
CA SER A 441 29.54 -4.17 10.51
C SER A 441 28.85 -4.16 11.87
N ASP A 442 28.05 -3.14 12.17
CA ASP A 442 27.48 -2.87 13.50
C ASP A 442 25.99 -3.15 13.59
N THR A 443 25.41 -3.89 12.64
CA THR A 443 23.97 -4.17 12.62
C THR A 443 23.44 -4.84 13.89
N TRP A 444 24.31 -5.58 14.57
CA TRP A 444 24.03 -6.19 15.87
C TRP A 444 23.66 -5.17 16.96
N ALA A 445 24.16 -3.92 16.85
CA ALA A 445 23.94 -2.88 17.86
C ALA A 445 22.53 -2.27 17.82
N PHE A 446 21.83 -2.40 16.69
CA PHE A 446 20.54 -1.73 16.45
C PHE A 446 19.33 -2.65 16.71
N ASP A 447 19.50 -3.97 16.80
CA ASP A 447 18.40 -4.96 16.95
C ASP A 447 17.24 -4.77 15.94
N MET A 448 17.55 -4.26 14.74
CA MET A 448 16.58 -4.04 13.67
C MET A 448 16.34 -5.32 12.88
N LYS A 449 15.33 -6.10 13.27
CA LYS A 449 15.04 -7.42 12.68
C LYS A 449 14.44 -7.37 11.28
N THR A 450 13.79 -6.27 10.93
CA THR A 450 13.11 -6.11 9.64
C THR A 450 13.20 -4.64 9.24
N HIS A 451 13.40 -4.38 7.96
CA HIS A 451 13.30 -3.05 7.37
C HIS A 451 12.23 -3.10 6.26
N TYR A 452 11.63 -1.96 5.96
CA TYR A 452 10.72 -1.81 4.83
C TYR A 452 11.31 -0.87 3.78
N ILE A 453 11.17 -1.24 2.52
CA ILE A 453 11.29 -0.32 1.39
C ILE A 453 10.03 -0.42 0.55
N GLU A 454 9.47 0.72 0.19
CA GLU A 454 8.29 0.83 -0.64
C GLU A 454 8.63 1.65 -1.90
N LEU A 455 8.19 1.14 -3.04
CA LEU A 455 8.34 1.77 -4.34
C LEU A 455 6.95 1.93 -4.93
N MET A 456 6.60 3.16 -5.31
CA MET A 456 5.31 3.47 -5.92
C MET A 456 5.47 4.26 -7.21
N TYR A 457 4.55 4.04 -8.13
CA TYR A 457 4.34 4.93 -9.27
C TYR A 457 2.84 5.12 -9.50
N VAL A 458 2.49 6.22 -10.17
CA VAL A 458 1.10 6.50 -10.55
C VAL A 458 0.83 5.91 -11.93
N PRO A 459 -0.10 4.95 -12.08
CA PRO A 459 -0.47 4.42 -13.39
C PRO A 459 -1.31 5.42 -14.22
N PRO A 460 -1.28 5.35 -15.56
CA PRO A 460 -0.50 4.41 -16.38
C PRO A 460 0.99 4.80 -16.47
N PRO A 461 1.91 3.83 -16.62
CA PRO A 461 3.31 4.16 -16.85
C PRO A 461 3.46 4.85 -18.22
N PRO A 462 4.40 5.80 -18.37
CA PRO A 462 4.70 6.41 -19.67
C PRO A 462 5.26 5.34 -20.62
N VAL A 463 4.44 4.83 -21.54
CA VAL A 463 4.80 3.72 -22.44
C VAL A 463 6.05 4.06 -23.26
N ASP A 464 6.14 5.31 -23.72
CA ASP A 464 7.24 5.79 -24.55
C ASP A 464 8.60 5.72 -23.85
N HIS A 465 8.62 5.86 -22.51
CA HIS A 465 9.86 5.83 -21.73
C HIS A 465 10.32 4.41 -21.39
N MET A 466 9.43 3.43 -21.34
CA MET A 466 9.81 2.04 -21.02
C MET A 466 10.59 1.36 -22.16
N SER A 467 10.65 2.00 -23.34
CA SER A 467 11.48 1.59 -24.49
C SER A 467 12.75 2.43 -24.69
N THR A 468 12.95 3.49 -23.91
CA THR A 468 14.14 4.35 -24.03
C THR A 468 15.25 3.92 -23.07
N ASN A 469 16.46 4.44 -23.29
CA ASN A 469 17.63 4.18 -22.44
C ASN A 469 17.69 5.10 -21.20
N CYS A 470 16.60 5.76 -20.83
CA CYS A 470 16.56 6.69 -19.69
C CYS A 470 16.80 6.03 -18.32
N ARG A 471 16.78 4.70 -18.30
CA ARG A 471 16.94 3.85 -17.12
C ARG A 471 17.42 2.46 -17.59
N PRO A 472 18.24 1.75 -16.80
CA PRO A 472 18.61 0.36 -17.11
C PRO A 472 17.46 -0.60 -16.82
N TRP A 473 16.43 -0.58 -17.67
CA TRP A 473 15.19 -1.31 -17.50
C TRP A 473 15.39 -2.79 -17.21
N ASN A 474 14.57 -3.32 -16.29
CA ASN A 474 14.48 -4.73 -15.93
C ASN A 474 15.76 -5.36 -15.33
N THR A 475 16.77 -4.57 -14.97
CA THR A 475 17.99 -5.06 -14.33
C THR A 475 17.77 -5.44 -12.86
N THR A 476 17.13 -4.56 -12.07
CA THR A 476 16.86 -4.75 -10.64
C THR A 476 15.47 -4.22 -10.29
N LEU A 477 14.97 -4.48 -9.08
CA LEU A 477 13.65 -4.01 -8.64
C LEU A 477 13.49 -2.49 -8.84
N ILE A 478 14.51 -1.72 -8.45
CA ILE A 478 14.47 -0.26 -8.56
C ILE A 478 14.42 0.23 -10.01
N HIS A 479 14.67 -0.62 -11.01
CA HIS A 479 14.56 -0.31 -12.44
C HIS A 479 13.45 -1.08 -13.17
N ARG A 480 12.57 -1.79 -12.45
CA ARG A 480 11.45 -2.52 -13.08
C ARG A 480 10.33 -1.61 -13.56
N ARG A 481 10.06 -0.52 -12.85
CA ARG A 481 9.03 0.47 -13.20
C ARG A 481 9.57 1.89 -13.01
N PRO A 482 8.98 2.91 -13.65
CA PRO A 482 9.33 4.31 -13.40
C PRO A 482 8.80 4.75 -12.03
N TRP A 483 9.45 4.26 -10.96
CA TRP A 483 9.07 4.61 -9.60
C TRP A 483 9.17 6.12 -9.40
N THR A 484 8.05 6.74 -9.01
CA THR A 484 7.96 8.17 -8.73
C THR A 484 8.13 8.47 -7.25
N HIS A 485 7.90 7.46 -6.40
CA HIS A 485 8.02 7.58 -4.97
C HIS A 485 8.79 6.41 -4.37
N ILE A 486 9.68 6.72 -3.42
CA ILE A 486 10.38 5.76 -2.58
C ILE A 486 10.14 6.09 -1.11
N SER A 487 9.78 5.08 -0.33
CA SER A 487 9.56 5.16 1.11
C SER A 487 10.42 4.12 1.81
N TYR A 488 11.03 4.48 2.94
CA TYR A 488 11.89 3.56 3.70
C TYR A 488 11.64 3.66 5.20
N ASN A 489 11.43 2.52 5.84
CA ASN A 489 11.30 2.42 7.30
C ASN A 489 12.40 1.51 7.84
N GLU A 490 13.35 2.09 8.58
CA GLU A 490 14.46 1.34 9.21
C GLU A 490 14.16 0.89 10.64
N GLY A 491 13.04 1.32 11.22
CA GLY A 491 12.71 1.03 12.62
C GLY A 491 13.44 1.94 13.61
N SER A 492 13.75 1.41 14.79
CA SER A 492 14.27 2.21 15.91
C SER A 492 15.75 1.96 16.16
N SER A 493 16.52 3.05 16.33
CA SER A 493 17.94 2.97 16.72
C SER A 493 18.16 3.10 18.23
N ILE A 494 17.10 3.19 19.05
CA ILE A 494 17.19 3.43 20.50
C ILE A 494 18.14 2.45 21.20
N THR A 495 18.12 1.19 20.78
CA THR A 495 18.97 0.11 21.33
C THR A 495 20.46 0.40 21.15
N ALA A 496 20.87 1.04 20.06
CA ALA A 496 22.26 1.35 19.77
C ALA A 496 22.87 2.33 20.78
N TYR A 497 22.07 3.26 21.32
CA TYR A 497 22.49 4.21 22.36
C TYR A 497 22.82 3.56 23.70
N SER A 498 22.40 2.30 23.92
CA SER A 498 22.78 1.54 25.11
C SER A 498 24.16 0.87 25.00
N THR A 499 24.78 0.93 23.82
CA THR A 499 26.08 0.31 23.55
C THR A 499 27.25 1.23 23.86
N TYR A 500 28.38 0.65 24.24
CA TYR A 500 29.62 1.40 24.47
C TYR A 500 30.10 2.04 23.16
N GLU A 501 30.54 3.30 23.22
CA GLU A 501 30.98 4.08 22.05
C GLU A 501 29.96 4.06 20.91
N TYR A 502 28.68 4.30 21.23
CA TYR A 502 27.59 4.29 20.25
C TYR A 502 27.86 5.21 19.05
N HIS A 503 28.57 6.33 19.28
CA HIS A 503 28.94 7.31 18.25
C HIS A 503 29.89 6.75 17.16
N LEU A 504 30.53 5.60 17.40
CA LEU A 504 31.33 4.89 16.40
C LEU A 504 30.53 3.85 15.60
N LYS A 505 29.27 3.58 15.97
CA LYS A 505 28.43 2.57 15.33
C LYS A 505 27.77 3.12 14.07
N GLN A 506 27.55 2.25 13.10
CA GLN A 506 26.96 2.62 11.82
C GLN A 506 25.71 1.77 11.50
N SER A 507 24.58 2.43 11.24
CA SER A 507 23.37 1.76 10.75
C SER A 507 23.56 1.23 9.32
N PRO A 508 22.72 0.28 8.86
CA PRO A 508 22.75 -0.21 7.49
C PRO A 508 22.57 0.91 6.43
N LYS A 509 23.56 1.12 5.56
CA LYS A 509 23.55 2.18 4.53
C LYS A 509 22.91 1.77 3.20
N MET A 510 21.94 0.86 3.22
CA MET A 510 21.28 0.37 2.00
C MET A 510 20.56 1.50 1.24
N LEU A 511 19.79 2.33 1.96
CA LEU A 511 19.03 3.42 1.35
C LEU A 511 19.94 4.42 0.64
N TYR A 512 21.06 4.79 1.27
CA TYR A 512 22.07 5.66 0.66
C TYR A 512 22.54 5.12 -0.70
N LEU A 513 22.90 3.85 -0.78
CA LEU A 513 23.36 3.23 -2.03
C LEU A 513 22.27 3.20 -3.10
N ILE A 514 21.02 2.92 -2.73
CA ILE A 514 19.89 2.92 -3.67
C ILE A 514 19.65 4.31 -4.23
N LEU A 515 19.65 5.35 -3.40
CA LEU A 515 19.49 6.74 -3.84
C LEU A 515 20.65 7.18 -4.75
N MET A 516 21.89 6.82 -4.40
CA MET A 516 23.06 7.10 -5.23
C MET A 516 23.01 6.38 -6.59
N ARG A 517 22.50 5.15 -6.61
CA ARG A 517 22.30 4.37 -7.84
C ARG A 517 21.23 5.02 -8.73
N LEU A 518 20.09 5.43 -8.16
CA LEU A 518 19.05 6.17 -8.89
C LEU A 518 19.57 7.49 -9.44
N ALA A 519 20.32 8.26 -8.65
CA ALA A 519 20.93 9.52 -9.08
C ALA A 519 21.91 9.34 -10.26
N LYS A 520 22.63 8.21 -10.31
CA LYS A 520 23.64 7.93 -11.34
C LYS A 520 23.05 7.29 -12.60
N GLU A 521 22.10 6.37 -12.45
CA GLU A 521 21.65 5.47 -13.52
C GLU A 521 20.33 5.90 -14.17
N VAL A 522 19.62 6.90 -13.61
CA VAL A 522 18.28 7.29 -14.07
C VAL A 522 18.23 8.76 -14.49
N GLU A 523 17.73 9.00 -15.70
CA GLU A 523 17.48 10.36 -16.22
C GLU A 523 16.27 11.03 -15.53
N SER A 524 16.24 12.37 -15.55
CA SER A 524 15.22 13.16 -14.88
C SER A 524 13.77 12.84 -15.29
N CYS A 525 13.53 12.37 -16.51
CA CYS A 525 12.19 12.01 -16.97
C CYS A 525 11.59 10.77 -16.28
N CYS A 526 12.40 9.97 -15.60
CA CYS A 526 12.00 8.69 -14.99
C CYS A 526 12.55 8.54 -13.56
N ASN A 527 13.04 9.61 -12.95
CA ASN A 527 13.57 9.58 -11.59
C ASN A 527 12.48 9.89 -10.56
N ILE A 528 12.76 9.60 -9.29
CA ILE A 528 11.80 9.81 -8.20
C ILE A 528 11.50 11.30 -8.02
N THR A 529 10.24 11.62 -7.77
CA THR A 529 9.77 12.98 -7.46
C THR A 529 9.36 13.12 -6.01
N SER A 530 9.23 12.01 -5.30
CA SER A 530 8.85 11.98 -3.90
C SER A 530 9.65 10.96 -3.10
N PHE A 531 9.97 11.33 -1.86
CA PHE A 531 10.77 10.54 -0.94
C PHE A 531 10.15 10.60 0.45
N SER A 532 10.12 9.47 1.16
CA SER A 532 9.80 9.46 2.60
C SER A 532 10.72 8.54 3.38
N PHE A 533 11.06 8.97 4.59
CA PHE A 533 11.91 8.22 5.51
C PHE A 533 11.32 8.19 6.90
N THR A 534 11.24 6.99 7.47
CA THR A 534 10.85 6.73 8.85
C THR A 534 11.99 5.99 9.55
N GLY A 535 12.54 6.62 10.58
CA GLY A 535 13.51 6.00 11.47
C GLY A 535 13.37 6.63 12.84
N ILE A 536 13.26 5.84 13.90
CA ILE A 536 13.05 6.39 15.25
C ILE A 536 14.40 6.61 15.92
N PHE A 537 14.74 7.90 16.12
CA PHE A 537 16.03 8.40 16.59
C PHE A 537 17.23 7.85 15.80
N PRO A 538 17.28 8.04 14.48
CA PRO A 538 18.42 7.61 13.70
C PRO A 538 19.63 8.47 14.03
N PHE A 539 20.83 7.94 13.80
CA PHE A 539 22.04 8.74 13.95
C PHE A 539 22.08 9.84 12.88
N ALA A 540 22.49 11.04 13.26
CA ALA A 540 22.61 12.19 12.37
C ALA A 540 23.59 11.91 11.21
N THR A 541 24.58 11.03 11.41
CA THR A 541 25.48 10.55 10.35
C THR A 541 24.75 9.74 9.27
N ASN A 542 23.73 8.96 9.64
CA ASN A 542 22.87 8.24 8.69
C ASN A 542 22.01 9.23 7.91
N VAL A 543 21.32 10.14 8.60
CA VAL A 543 20.49 11.18 7.97
C VAL A 543 21.33 12.05 7.03
N THR A 544 22.54 12.43 7.43
CA THR A 544 23.49 13.15 6.59
C THR A 544 23.84 12.38 5.32
N SER A 545 24.06 11.07 5.41
CA SER A 545 24.33 10.24 4.24
C SER A 545 23.13 10.22 3.29
N ILE A 546 21.91 10.08 3.82
CA ILE A 546 20.66 10.13 3.04
C ILE A 546 20.53 11.48 2.33
N ILE A 547 20.66 12.59 3.05
CA ILE A 547 20.58 13.95 2.49
C ILE A 547 21.64 14.17 1.39
N ARG A 548 22.87 13.69 1.57
CA ARG A 548 23.92 13.76 0.52
C ARG A 548 23.51 13.03 -0.76
N ALA A 549 22.78 11.93 -0.65
CA ALA A 549 22.27 11.22 -1.82
C ALA A 549 21.06 11.94 -2.46
N LEU A 550 20.14 12.48 -1.66
CA LEU A 550 18.99 13.25 -2.17
C LEU A 550 19.41 14.51 -2.93
N HIS A 551 20.48 15.19 -2.50
CA HIS A 551 21.07 16.30 -3.26
C HIS A 551 21.44 15.98 -4.71
N ARG A 552 21.66 14.69 -5.04
CA ARG A 552 22.00 14.26 -6.40
C ARG A 552 20.78 13.89 -7.24
N ILE A 553 19.57 14.06 -6.72
CA ILE A 553 18.32 13.74 -7.40
C ILE A 553 17.54 15.05 -7.61
N PRO A 554 17.76 15.76 -8.74
CA PRO A 554 17.19 17.09 -8.97
C PRO A 554 15.67 17.11 -9.14
N THR A 555 15.04 15.94 -9.33
CA THR A 555 13.60 15.79 -9.61
C THR A 555 12.72 15.79 -8.36
N LEU A 556 13.31 15.82 -7.17
CA LEU A 556 12.58 15.73 -5.91
C LEU A 556 11.72 16.98 -5.67
N ARG A 557 10.44 16.75 -5.35
CA ARG A 557 9.46 17.78 -5.03
C ARG A 557 8.81 17.57 -3.65
N ASN A 558 8.59 16.32 -3.25
CA ASN A 558 7.89 16.01 -2.01
C ASN A 558 8.77 15.15 -1.09
N ILE A 559 9.15 15.69 0.06
CA ILE A 559 10.03 15.02 1.01
C ILE A 559 9.34 14.91 2.37
N THR A 560 9.35 13.72 2.95
CA THR A 560 8.77 13.48 4.27
C THR A 560 9.78 12.79 5.19
N PHE A 561 9.88 13.27 6.42
CA PHE A 561 10.70 12.65 7.46
C PHE A 561 9.89 12.37 8.72
N GLN A 562 10.17 11.24 9.34
CA GLN A 562 9.76 10.91 10.70
C GLN A 562 10.99 10.41 11.45
N LEU A 563 11.46 11.19 12.41
CA LEU A 563 12.67 10.93 13.21
C LEU A 563 12.36 10.65 14.68
N ALA A 564 11.13 10.92 15.13
CA ALA A 564 10.65 10.69 16.48
C ALA A 564 9.46 9.72 16.49
N PRO A 565 9.18 9.04 17.62
CA PRO A 565 8.02 8.16 17.74
C PRO A 565 6.72 8.95 17.55
N GLY A 566 5.86 8.48 16.65
CA GLY A 566 4.49 8.97 16.52
C GLY A 566 3.49 8.18 17.38
N PRO A 567 2.18 8.48 17.29
CA PRO A 567 1.13 7.77 18.02
C PRO A 567 1.10 6.26 17.73
N GLU A 568 1.64 5.83 16.59
CA GLU A 568 1.76 4.43 16.20
C GLU A 568 2.88 3.65 16.95
N ASN A 569 3.76 4.36 17.67
CA ASN A 569 4.90 3.77 18.36
C ASN A 569 4.89 4.14 19.85
N ASN A 570 4.84 3.14 20.73
CA ASN A 570 4.91 3.32 22.19
C ASN A 570 6.33 3.09 22.77
N LEU A 571 7.36 3.26 21.95
CA LEU A 571 8.76 2.91 22.26
C LEU A 571 9.29 3.62 23.51
N LEU A 572 9.01 4.91 23.66
CA LEU A 572 9.46 5.70 24.83
C LEU A 572 8.77 5.30 26.13
N SER A 573 7.63 4.60 26.04
CA SER A 573 6.87 4.09 27.18
C SER A 573 7.31 2.68 27.61
N GLN A 574 8.32 2.08 26.96
CA GLN A 574 8.81 0.72 27.24
C GLN A 574 10.23 0.77 27.84
N PRO A 575 10.38 0.76 29.18
CA PRO A 575 11.69 0.90 29.84
C PRO A 575 12.69 -0.21 29.48
N GLU A 576 12.19 -1.44 29.25
CA GLU A 576 13.03 -2.59 28.88
C GLU A 576 13.78 -2.37 27.56
N ARG A 577 13.18 -1.60 26.64
CA ARG A 577 13.75 -1.32 25.32
C ARG A 577 14.74 -0.16 25.32
N MET A 578 14.57 0.79 26.22
CA MET A 578 15.54 1.88 26.39
C MET A 578 16.84 1.38 27.04
N GLY A 579 16.76 0.34 27.88
CA GLY A 579 17.95 -0.26 28.50
C GLY A 579 18.76 0.79 29.27
N ARG A 580 20.02 1.02 28.84
CA ARG A 580 20.93 2.03 29.42
C ARG A 580 21.04 3.32 28.59
N ALA A 581 20.26 3.45 27.51
CA ALA A 581 20.28 4.63 26.66
C ALA A 581 19.87 5.88 27.45
N GLN A 582 20.60 6.97 27.28
CA GLN A 582 20.24 8.26 27.88
C GLN A 582 19.36 9.03 26.91
N SER A 583 18.28 9.63 27.42
CA SER A 583 17.36 10.36 26.55
C SER A 583 18.00 11.58 25.89
N GLY A 584 18.93 12.24 26.57
CA GLY A 584 19.66 13.38 26.01
C GLY A 584 20.41 13.04 24.73
N ASP A 585 21.02 11.84 24.64
CA ASP A 585 21.83 11.43 23.50
C ASP A 585 21.00 11.34 22.22
N PHE A 586 19.85 10.64 22.28
CA PHE A 586 19.03 10.47 21.08
C PHE A 586 18.23 11.71 20.69
N TRP A 587 17.86 12.58 21.64
CA TRP A 587 17.27 13.89 21.31
C TRP A 587 18.30 14.88 20.73
N LEU A 588 19.58 14.75 21.11
CA LEU A 588 20.66 15.49 20.47
C LEU A 588 20.82 15.06 19.00
N GLU A 589 20.89 13.75 18.74
CA GLU A 589 20.96 13.21 17.37
C GLU A 589 19.74 13.60 16.52
N TRP A 590 18.54 13.64 17.11
CA TRP A 590 17.33 14.16 16.46
C TRP A 590 17.50 15.63 16.05
N THR A 591 17.99 16.47 16.96
CA THR A 591 18.21 17.91 16.70
C THR A 591 19.24 18.11 15.58
N GLU A 592 20.37 17.39 15.63
CA GLU A 592 21.39 17.44 14.58
C GLU A 592 20.86 16.95 13.23
N SER A 593 20.03 15.91 13.22
CA SER A 593 19.36 15.42 12.01
C SER A 593 18.47 16.48 11.37
N TYR A 594 17.66 17.19 12.16
CA TYR A 594 16.83 18.29 11.65
C TYR A 594 17.64 19.47 11.14
N LYS A 595 18.78 19.81 11.76
CA LYS A 595 19.69 20.84 11.23
C LYS A 595 20.21 20.48 9.85
N VAL A 596 20.53 19.20 9.62
CA VAL A 596 20.99 18.70 8.31
C VAL A 596 19.86 18.73 7.28
N ILE A 597 18.64 18.32 7.66
CA ILE A 597 17.45 18.42 6.79
C ILE A 597 17.15 19.88 6.45
N ALA A 598 17.17 20.78 7.43
CA ALA A 598 16.99 22.19 7.20
C ALA A 598 18.05 22.70 6.21
N SER A 599 19.34 22.42 6.44
CA SER A 599 20.40 22.82 5.51
C SER A 599 20.16 22.33 4.07
N TYR A 600 19.57 21.14 3.88
CA TYR A 600 19.18 20.65 2.57
C TYR A 600 18.07 21.49 1.94
N LEU A 601 17.00 21.77 2.68
CA LEU A 601 15.87 22.60 2.25
C LEU A 601 16.27 24.03 1.87
N GLY A 602 17.35 24.56 2.45
CA GLY A 602 17.88 25.89 2.16
C GLY A 602 18.90 25.96 1.02
N VAL A 603 19.49 24.84 0.60
CA VAL A 603 20.57 24.80 -0.42
C VAL A 603 20.10 24.14 -1.72
N PHE A 604 19.19 23.17 -1.64
CA PHE A 604 18.67 22.50 -2.82
C PHE A 604 17.62 23.36 -3.52
N ASP A 605 17.74 23.44 -4.84
CA ASP A 605 16.85 24.25 -5.68
C ASP A 605 15.53 23.51 -5.93
N PHE A 606 14.61 23.61 -4.96
CA PHE A 606 13.26 23.07 -5.08
C PHE A 606 12.40 23.93 -6.01
N GLU A 607 11.64 23.27 -6.87
CA GLU A 607 10.60 23.93 -7.67
C GLU A 607 9.54 24.60 -6.76
N ASP A 608 8.96 25.68 -7.26
CA ASP A 608 7.86 26.36 -6.59
C ASP A 608 6.68 25.40 -6.35
N GLY A 609 6.12 25.40 -5.14
CA GLY A 609 5.09 24.45 -4.72
C GLY A 609 5.59 23.08 -4.25
N ALA A 610 6.91 22.83 -4.22
CA ALA A 610 7.48 21.64 -3.57
C ALA A 610 7.08 21.57 -2.08
N LYS A 611 6.95 20.35 -1.53
CA LYS A 611 6.48 20.10 -0.17
C LYS A 611 7.53 19.41 0.69
N PHE A 612 7.73 19.94 1.89
CA PHE A 612 8.41 19.27 2.99
C PHE A 612 7.41 18.95 4.10
N SER A 613 7.41 17.71 4.58
CA SER A 613 6.52 17.28 5.68
C SER A 613 7.32 16.61 6.79
N SER A 614 7.14 17.08 8.02
CA SER A 614 7.62 16.42 9.23
C SER A 614 6.46 15.68 9.89
N ARG A 615 6.61 14.37 10.09
CA ARG A 615 5.66 13.56 10.87
C ARG A 615 5.95 13.59 12.37
N ASP A 616 6.97 14.33 12.81
CA ASP A 616 7.32 14.44 14.23
C ASP A 616 6.48 15.52 14.95
N CYS A 617 5.74 16.35 14.20
CA CYS A 617 4.84 17.38 14.72
C CYS A 617 3.56 16.78 15.35
N THR A 618 3.75 15.87 16.32
CA THR A 618 2.69 15.13 17.03
C THR A 618 2.27 15.80 18.34
N SER A 619 3.11 16.67 18.88
CA SER A 619 2.87 17.44 20.09
C SER A 619 3.24 18.91 19.88
N GLU A 620 2.68 19.81 20.69
CA GLU A 620 2.98 21.25 20.60
C GLU A 620 4.47 21.54 20.77
N THR A 621 5.17 20.82 21.65
CA THR A 621 6.60 21.01 21.90
C THR A 621 7.43 20.61 20.68
N LEU A 622 7.24 19.40 20.15
CA LEU A 622 7.96 18.95 18.96
C LEU A 622 7.64 19.80 17.73
N THR A 623 6.38 20.23 17.59
CA THR A 623 5.96 21.12 16.50
C THR A 623 6.74 22.42 16.55
N ARG A 624 6.81 23.06 17.73
CA ARG A 624 7.57 24.30 17.92
C ARG A 624 9.06 24.09 17.65
N ASP A 625 9.66 23.00 18.12
CA ASP A 625 11.10 22.75 17.97
C ASP A 625 11.46 22.49 16.49
N VAL A 626 10.61 21.77 15.74
CA VAL A 626 10.78 21.59 14.28
C VAL A 626 10.59 22.93 13.56
N GLU A 627 9.55 23.70 13.90
CA GLU A 627 9.30 25.02 13.32
C GLU A 627 10.49 25.97 13.55
N GLU A 628 11.09 25.98 14.73
CA GLU A 628 12.26 26.81 15.05
C GLU A 628 13.45 26.44 14.15
N ILE A 629 13.73 25.15 13.98
CA ILE A 629 14.83 24.67 13.13
C ILE A 629 14.57 24.98 11.65
N VAL A 630 13.34 24.79 11.16
CA VAL A 630 12.95 25.12 9.79
C VAL A 630 12.95 26.63 9.56
N GLN A 631 12.59 27.45 10.56
CA GLN A 631 12.64 28.91 10.46
C GLN A 631 14.06 29.47 10.33
N LEU A 632 15.10 28.76 10.81
CA LEU A 632 16.50 29.12 10.55
C LEU A 632 16.81 29.20 9.04
N LEU A 633 15.97 28.62 8.17
CA LEU A 633 16.08 28.71 6.71
C LEU A 633 15.71 30.07 6.13
N LYS A 634 14.83 30.83 6.80
CA LYS A 634 14.52 32.20 6.38
C LYS A 634 15.78 33.07 6.36
N HIS A 635 16.73 32.80 7.25
CA HIS A 635 18.02 33.51 7.29
C HIS A 635 19.00 33.09 6.18
N ARG A 636 18.65 32.13 5.32
CA ARG A 636 19.48 31.61 4.23
C ARG A 636 18.92 31.87 2.82
N GLY A 637 17.81 32.61 2.70
CA GLY A 637 17.28 33.10 1.42
C GLY A 637 16.29 32.17 0.70
N ALA A 638 15.99 30.98 1.23
CA ALA A 638 14.98 30.08 0.66
C ALA A 638 13.62 30.22 1.37
N GLY A 639 12.63 30.69 0.62
CA GLY A 639 11.26 30.90 1.07
C GLY A 639 10.47 29.60 1.24
N TRP A 640 10.16 29.26 2.49
CA TRP A 640 9.22 28.19 2.85
C TRP A 640 8.11 28.75 3.72
N ARG A 641 6.85 28.41 3.40
CA ARG A 641 5.66 28.80 4.19
C ARG A 641 4.92 27.58 4.72
N ASN A 642 4.30 27.72 5.88
CA ASN A 642 3.41 26.68 6.39
C ASN A 642 2.21 26.49 5.45
N GLU A 643 1.80 25.25 5.22
CA GLU A 643 0.56 24.94 4.51
C GLU A 643 -0.64 25.23 5.42
N GLU A 644 -1.60 26.01 4.94
CA GLU A 644 -2.76 26.39 5.75
C GLU A 644 -3.61 25.16 6.06
N GLY A 645 -3.81 24.89 7.36
CA GLY A 645 -4.63 23.77 7.84
C GLY A 645 -3.88 22.43 7.99
N GLU A 646 -2.58 22.37 7.66
CA GLU A 646 -1.76 21.16 7.85
C GLU A 646 -0.59 21.42 8.81
N ILE A 647 -0.53 20.66 9.91
CA ILE A 647 0.55 20.77 10.90
C ILE A 647 1.79 20.02 10.40
N GLY A 648 2.95 20.66 10.50
CA GLY A 648 4.22 20.05 10.11
C GLY A 648 4.41 19.93 8.60
N VAL A 649 3.73 20.76 7.80
CA VAL A 649 3.86 20.78 6.33
C VAL A 649 4.25 22.18 5.86
N TRP A 650 5.30 22.24 5.06
CA TRP A 650 5.85 23.44 4.48
C TRP A 650 5.84 23.35 2.96
N VAL A 651 5.47 24.44 2.31
CA VAL A 651 5.44 24.60 0.86
C VAL A 651 6.51 25.61 0.45
N ARG A 652 7.31 25.24 -0.55
CA ARG A 652 8.29 26.10 -1.18
C ARG A 652 7.57 27.23 -1.91
N ASP A 653 7.97 28.47 -1.65
CA ASP A 653 7.40 29.67 -2.25
C ASP A 653 8.53 30.62 -2.69
N HIS A 654 8.77 30.69 -4.00
CA HIS A 654 9.82 31.53 -4.58
C HIS A 654 9.58 33.03 -4.33
N ALA A 655 8.34 33.46 -4.07
CA ALA A 655 8.04 34.86 -3.76
C ALA A 655 8.55 35.30 -2.38
N LEU A 656 8.94 34.35 -1.52
CA LEU A 656 9.49 34.59 -0.20
C LEU A 656 11.02 34.49 -0.16
N ASP A 657 11.68 34.36 -1.32
CA ASP A 657 13.13 34.34 -1.40
C ASP A 657 13.71 35.75 -1.17
N ASP A 658 14.75 35.84 -0.35
CA ASP A 658 15.57 37.04 -0.22
C ASP A 658 16.74 36.97 -1.24
N ASP A 659 17.28 38.11 -1.69
CA ASP A 659 18.39 38.25 -2.67
C ASP A 659 19.75 37.62 -2.24
N TYR A 660 19.77 36.74 -1.23
CA TYR A 660 20.99 36.15 -0.66
C TYR A 660 21.45 34.90 -1.43
N VAL A 661 22.63 34.99 -2.06
CA VAL A 661 23.28 33.86 -2.73
C VAL A 661 24.05 33.01 -1.70
N ALA A 662 23.57 31.80 -1.42
CA ALA A 662 24.26 30.86 -0.53
C ALA A 662 25.61 30.38 -1.11
N PRO A 663 26.64 30.14 -0.29
CA PRO A 663 27.92 29.62 -0.76
C PRO A 663 27.80 28.18 -1.28
N GLY A 664 28.48 27.88 -2.39
CA GLY A 664 28.47 26.57 -3.05
C GLY A 664 29.14 25.45 -2.24
N ILE A 665 28.80 24.21 -2.62
CA ILE A 665 29.14 22.93 -1.95
C ILE A 665 30.64 22.79 -1.60
N ASP A 666 31.56 23.35 -2.39
CA ASP A 666 33.01 23.26 -2.13
C ASP A 666 33.40 23.89 -0.77
N GLN A 667 32.59 24.82 -0.25
CA GLN A 667 32.81 25.45 1.06
C GLN A 667 32.22 24.65 2.24
N LEU A 668 31.29 23.71 2.01
CA LEU A 668 30.72 22.84 3.04
C LEU A 668 31.66 21.68 3.41
N THR A 669 32.50 21.22 2.47
CA THR A 669 33.57 20.25 2.73
C THR A 669 34.63 20.74 3.72
N ALA A 670 34.75 22.05 3.93
CA ALA A 670 35.71 22.62 4.88
C ALA A 670 35.21 22.62 6.34
N LEU A 671 33.91 22.39 6.58
CA LEU A 671 33.30 22.41 7.93
C LEU A 671 33.12 21.01 8.54
N THR A 672 33.14 19.95 7.72
CA THR A 672 33.16 18.56 8.19
C THR A 672 34.52 17.96 7.83
N GLY A 673 35.51 18.14 8.70
CA GLY A 673 36.85 17.61 8.51
C GLY A 673 36.84 16.09 8.40
N ASP A 674 36.78 15.58 7.17
CA ASP A 674 36.98 14.17 6.89
C ASP A 674 37.69 14.01 5.54
N THR A 675 39.00 14.26 5.55
CA THR A 675 39.92 13.78 4.53
C THR A 675 40.19 12.31 4.81
N THR A 676 39.46 11.41 4.16
CA THR A 676 39.95 10.16 3.54
C THR A 676 38.77 9.24 3.20
N ILE A 677 38.57 8.99 1.91
CA ILE A 677 38.49 7.67 1.27
C ILE A 677 38.46 7.98 -0.22
N THR A 678 39.62 7.83 -0.84
CA THR A 678 39.78 7.68 -2.27
C THR A 678 38.99 6.46 -2.73
N VAL A 679 38.10 6.65 -3.71
CA VAL A 679 37.67 5.56 -4.63
C VAL A 679 38.67 5.46 -5.75
#